data_AF-A0AAP2HKQ9-F1
#
_entry.id   AF-A0AAP2HKQ9-F1
#
_cell.length_a   1.000
_cell.length_b   1.000
_cell.length_c   1.000
_cell.angle_alpha   90.00
_cell.angle_beta   90.00
_cell.angle_gamma   90.00
#
_symmetry.space_group_name_H-M   'P 1'
#
loop_
_entity.id
_entity.type
_entity.pdbx_description
1 polymer ?
#
loop_
_entity_poly.entity_id
_entity_poly.type
_entity_poly.pdbx_seq_one_letter_code
_entity_poly.pdbx_strand_id
1 'polypeptide(L)'
;MSKTDPKKKHHPPAAPKPAQKPTEPADTPLNWAYPFTPVGQADATDPMTYFKALAKSENGFYPLGASGMWHGGVHFSHGSAEMLNQDSGVRAIADGKIVAYRLNTKYEETTYPDNTLAHYSTGFVLVRHELKLPPKPTPNQPAKPASAAPSTTPAPADSPPADSKPADGKPLVFFSLYMHTMDWETYRKAIEQAKSNSRPDPLLPVPMSYWEGERYYRVGDKAKDKQSLPKPKAPARPAGTSNDPFGNPALPDYHLDDLPSVDPAPGLPPPPPETGLNIRDLPKGKVIGVLPKGAEVIAGEGDPAHPDWIKIKAVKSGTILPAVVGQPVSPQAPWGYLFKAELDAVVDPNPLDSVVILKEPHPVKAGEVIAHVGQYQWATKAGPLPPQANYPMLHLEVFAGPDLKDFIDQSRNRAKELNDKNKPLLEIMPGAKLVSEIPAPDQQLTQAGLKLVPTGDAKASRWVKVQPKSMTTQPAKGHKKGTQTLTDVGKPLWVESRLANTVSTGNVSGWQNFPLDGAKATGPGADFRDVYRRADLDKLGAENVAIDDKGRHWWNITIGSKDGSARQGWVCETGNPLVQFRSPWEWPGFVLVDNGSVSPADMYKRFLHATEQYLADEEGTEFMGTAAKVNAGELITTLEKAIDTNDDGKVTAQELKHALETRWMAEAISHLVVRNETEWGGGLGKWEELTPLMKKQTELWKTELDRLAKLQWWEQIKGVDGFPADLSPWHVHPIGLIGNFMASGGAATTISDDGIYFIFMQEHLEGVTNRLHWPGGASGVTLGAGYDMKARTAESVVADMKAIGLDDATATAISGGAGLEKDAARDFCKKNQDVVNLSNDKQVELLHKTVPAYVRMVNKAVKVQLKQTEFDALVSYAYNPGGGWTKVTDMINRGQIPEAMAQISQYVYSGGKVFDGLVKRRKDEVTLYTTGRYEFHGQSIQHKK
;
A
#
# COMPACT_ATOMS: atom_id res chain seq x y z
N MET A 1 67.39 -1.99 -40.85
CA MET A 1 67.59 -1.63 -39.43
C MET A 1 66.27 -1.13 -38.86
N SER A 2 65.93 -1.56 -37.64
CA SER A 2 64.89 -1.02 -36.74
C SER A 2 63.41 -0.99 -37.17
N LYS A 3 62.65 -1.95 -36.60
CA LYS A 3 61.44 -1.81 -35.75
C LYS A 3 60.47 -0.64 -36.06
N THR A 4 59.35 -0.91 -36.71
CA THR A 4 57.99 -1.28 -36.19
C THR A 4 57.07 -0.09 -35.97
N ASP A 5 56.12 0.09 -36.90
CA ASP A 5 54.79 0.67 -36.67
C ASP A 5 53.82 0.04 -37.69
N PRO A 6 52.84 -0.78 -37.28
CA PRO A 6 51.87 -1.33 -38.22
C PRO A 6 50.75 -0.34 -38.50
N LYS A 7 50.69 0.08 -39.77
CA LYS A 7 49.61 0.80 -40.43
C LYS A 7 48.21 0.37 -39.92
N LYS A 8 47.47 1.33 -39.37
CA LYS A 8 46.03 1.22 -39.08
C LYS A 8 45.29 0.79 -40.36
N LYS A 9 44.76 -0.44 -40.37
CA LYS A 9 43.78 -0.89 -41.36
C LYS A 9 42.41 -0.35 -40.95
N HIS A 10 41.81 0.46 -41.83
CA HIS A 10 40.40 0.84 -41.75
C HIS A 10 39.51 -0.40 -41.60
N HIS A 11 38.76 -0.45 -40.50
CA HIS A 11 37.61 -1.34 -40.35
C HIS A 11 36.34 -0.60 -40.81
N PRO A 12 35.43 -1.23 -41.56
CA PRO A 12 34.14 -0.64 -41.91
C PRO A 12 33.29 -0.40 -40.64
N PRO A 13 32.38 0.59 -40.65
CA PRO A 13 31.50 0.82 -39.51
C PRO A 13 30.63 -0.42 -39.26
N ALA A 14 30.66 -0.90 -38.02
CA ALA A 14 29.84 -2.02 -37.57
C ALA A 14 28.36 -1.67 -37.73
N ALA A 15 27.59 -2.58 -38.34
CA ALA A 15 26.14 -2.48 -38.40
C ALA A 15 25.57 -2.31 -36.98
N PRO A 16 24.54 -1.48 -36.78
CA PRO A 16 23.90 -1.33 -35.47
C PRO A 16 23.43 -2.70 -35.01
N LYS A 17 23.84 -3.11 -33.81
CA LYS A 17 23.28 -4.29 -33.15
C LYS A 17 21.76 -4.07 -33.09
N PRO A 18 20.93 -5.03 -33.54
CA PRO A 18 19.50 -4.92 -33.31
C PRO A 18 19.31 -4.79 -31.80
N ALA A 19 18.57 -3.75 -31.40
CA ALA A 19 18.15 -3.57 -30.02
C ALA A 19 17.61 -4.92 -29.53
N GLN A 20 18.16 -5.43 -28.41
CA GLN A 20 17.54 -6.54 -27.72
C GLN A 20 16.08 -6.14 -27.49
N LYS A 21 15.15 -6.91 -28.08
CA LYS A 21 13.74 -6.83 -27.71
C LYS A 21 13.71 -6.87 -26.18
N PRO A 22 12.97 -5.96 -25.51
CA PRO A 22 12.79 -6.04 -24.08
C PRO A 22 12.37 -7.48 -23.76
N THR A 23 13.15 -8.15 -22.92
CA THR A 23 12.75 -9.45 -22.37
C THR A 23 11.37 -9.23 -21.75
N GLU A 24 10.39 -10.02 -22.18
CA GLU A 24 9.04 -9.96 -21.60
C GLU A 24 9.16 -10.04 -20.08
N PRO A 25 8.57 -9.11 -19.31
CA PRO A 25 8.60 -9.18 -17.86
C PRO A 25 8.03 -10.52 -17.41
N ALA A 26 8.67 -11.16 -16.43
CA ALA A 26 8.10 -12.34 -15.78
C ALA A 26 6.64 -12.05 -15.36
N ASP A 27 5.72 -13.00 -15.62
CA ASP A 27 4.29 -12.91 -15.27
C ASP A 27 4.13 -12.51 -13.81
N THR A 28 3.92 -11.22 -13.56
CA THR A 28 3.82 -10.66 -12.21
C THR A 28 2.35 -10.55 -11.85
N PRO A 29 1.90 -11.12 -10.72
CA PRO A 29 0.54 -10.95 -10.23
C PRO A 29 0.18 -9.47 -10.08
N LEU A 30 -1.09 -9.14 -10.32
CA LEU A 30 -1.60 -7.79 -10.09
C LEU A 30 -1.53 -7.47 -8.59
N ASN A 31 -0.90 -6.34 -8.23
CA ASN A 31 -0.86 -5.88 -6.85
C ASN A 31 -2.18 -5.21 -6.48
N TRP A 32 -2.58 -5.32 -5.21
CA TRP A 32 -3.83 -4.77 -4.67
C TRP A 32 -3.58 -3.96 -3.40
N ALA A 33 -4.42 -2.96 -3.16
CA ALA A 33 -4.41 -2.14 -1.96
C ALA A 33 -5.84 -1.66 -1.66
N TYR A 34 -6.14 -1.38 -0.39
CA TYR A 34 -7.37 -0.67 -0.05
C TYR A 34 -7.20 0.85 -0.24
N PRO A 35 -8.29 1.57 -0.55
CA PRO A 35 -8.23 2.99 -0.93
C PRO A 35 -7.77 3.91 0.21
N PHE A 36 -7.88 3.47 1.47
CA PHE A 36 -7.46 4.22 2.66
C PHE A 36 -6.75 3.32 3.69
N THR A 37 -5.89 3.88 4.53
CA THR A 37 -5.24 3.16 5.64
C THR A 37 -6.11 3.29 6.88
N PRO A 38 -6.18 2.29 7.75
CA PRO A 38 -6.90 2.43 9.01
C PRO A 38 -6.29 3.49 9.94
N VAL A 39 -7.14 4.08 10.78
CA VAL A 39 -6.73 4.87 11.93
C VAL A 39 -6.29 3.92 13.05
N GLY A 40 -5.17 4.21 13.71
CA GLY A 40 -4.67 3.41 14.84
C GLY A 40 -4.06 2.06 14.42
N GLN A 41 -4.32 1.01 15.20
CA GLN A 41 -3.70 -0.32 15.07
C GLN A 41 -4.59 -1.37 14.39
N ALA A 42 -5.69 -0.96 13.76
CA ALA A 42 -6.56 -1.90 13.03
C ALA A 42 -5.80 -2.54 11.85
N ASP A 43 -6.08 -3.82 11.58
CA ASP A 43 -5.39 -4.57 10.53
C ASP A 43 -5.75 -3.99 9.14
N ALA A 44 -4.76 -3.37 8.50
CA ALA A 44 -4.88 -2.77 7.16
C ALA A 44 -5.06 -3.81 6.04
N THR A 45 -4.91 -5.10 6.35
CA THR A 45 -5.11 -6.18 5.39
C THR A 45 -6.51 -6.80 5.52
N ASP A 46 -7.20 -6.70 6.66
CA ASP A 46 -8.51 -7.35 6.89
C ASP A 46 -9.65 -6.59 6.18
N PRO A 47 -10.38 -7.23 5.23
CA PRO A 47 -11.56 -6.62 4.61
C PRO A 47 -12.58 -6.10 5.63
N MET A 48 -12.69 -6.77 6.80
CA MET A 48 -13.64 -6.39 7.84
C MET A 48 -13.39 -5.00 8.43
N THR A 49 -12.13 -4.54 8.47
CA THR A 49 -11.81 -3.16 8.86
C THR A 49 -12.52 -2.16 7.94
N TYR A 50 -12.59 -2.48 6.64
CA TYR A 50 -13.19 -1.62 5.63
C TYR A 50 -14.71 -1.75 5.55
N PHE A 51 -15.26 -2.96 5.68
CA PHE A 51 -16.72 -3.15 5.73
C PHE A 51 -17.34 -2.40 6.92
N LYS A 52 -16.72 -2.48 8.11
CA LYS A 52 -17.18 -1.71 9.29
C LYS A 52 -17.06 -0.21 9.09
N ALA A 53 -16.03 0.27 8.39
CA ALA A 53 -15.93 1.67 8.03
C ALA A 53 -17.05 2.09 7.07
N LEU A 54 -17.37 1.26 6.05
CA LEU A 54 -18.50 1.50 5.14
C LEU A 54 -19.85 1.48 5.87
N ALA A 55 -20.03 0.63 6.89
CA ALA A 55 -21.23 0.62 7.73
C ALA A 55 -21.44 1.95 8.48
N LYS A 56 -20.36 2.70 8.76
CA LYS A 56 -20.47 4.05 9.36
C LYS A 56 -20.93 5.12 8.39
N SER A 57 -20.91 4.88 7.08
CA SER A 57 -21.47 5.83 6.12
C SER A 57 -22.99 5.98 6.31
N GLU A 58 -23.50 7.17 6.00
CA GLU A 58 -24.94 7.47 6.05
C GLU A 58 -25.70 6.88 4.85
N ASN A 59 -25.03 6.75 3.69
CA ASN A 59 -25.60 6.18 2.47
C ASN A 59 -24.53 5.63 1.52
N GLY A 60 -24.95 5.23 0.31
CA GLY A 60 -24.08 4.76 -0.77
C GLY A 60 -23.59 3.34 -0.57
N PHE A 61 -24.51 2.44 -0.23
CA PHE A 61 -24.22 1.02 -0.07
C PHE A 61 -24.31 0.31 -1.42
N TYR A 62 -23.44 -0.67 -1.63
CA TYR A 62 -23.56 -1.59 -2.75
C TYR A 62 -24.48 -2.75 -2.34
N PRO A 63 -25.38 -3.26 -3.20
CA PRO A 63 -25.74 -2.75 -4.53
C PRO A 63 -26.95 -1.81 -4.54
N LEU A 64 -27.49 -1.41 -3.37
CA LEU A 64 -28.66 -0.53 -3.27
C LEU A 64 -28.36 0.71 -2.44
N GLY A 65 -28.67 1.89 -3.00
CA GLY A 65 -28.58 3.17 -2.30
C GLY A 65 -29.68 3.36 -1.24
N ALA A 66 -29.64 4.49 -0.52
CA ALA A 66 -30.62 4.82 0.53
C ALA A 66 -32.07 4.89 0.02
N SER A 67 -32.27 5.18 -1.26
CA SER A 67 -33.55 5.19 -1.96
C SER A 67 -34.00 3.80 -2.46
N GLY A 68 -33.29 2.73 -2.09
CA GLY A 68 -33.54 1.37 -2.56
C GLY A 68 -33.32 1.15 -4.05
N MET A 69 -32.81 2.15 -4.77
CA MET A 69 -32.40 2.04 -6.17
C MET A 69 -31.02 1.41 -6.30
N TRP A 70 -30.73 0.88 -7.49
CA TRP A 70 -29.39 0.41 -7.86
C TRP A 70 -28.32 1.46 -7.53
N HIS A 71 -27.19 0.98 -7.01
CA HIS A 71 -26.01 1.78 -6.72
C HIS A 71 -24.75 0.96 -7.00
N GLY A 72 -23.93 1.40 -7.97
CA GLY A 72 -22.83 0.60 -8.52
C GLY A 72 -21.58 0.52 -7.65
N GLY A 73 -21.41 1.47 -6.73
CA GLY A 73 -20.20 1.61 -5.92
C GLY A 73 -20.45 1.65 -4.42
N VAL A 74 -19.45 2.13 -3.69
CA VAL A 74 -19.50 2.35 -2.24
C VAL A 74 -19.08 3.77 -1.87
N HIS A 75 -19.68 4.34 -0.84
CA HIS A 75 -19.30 5.67 -0.32
C HIS A 75 -18.40 5.59 0.90
N PHE A 76 -17.27 6.31 0.82
CA PHE A 76 -16.47 6.71 1.98
C PHE A 76 -16.81 8.16 2.34
N SER A 77 -17.46 8.35 3.48
CA SER A 77 -18.00 9.64 3.93
C SER A 77 -17.37 10.08 5.25
N HIS A 78 -17.95 11.06 5.94
CA HIS A 78 -17.48 11.50 7.25
C HIS A 78 -17.43 10.35 8.28
N GLY A 79 -18.43 9.45 8.31
CA GLY A 79 -18.48 8.36 9.28
C GLY A 79 -17.34 7.33 9.10
N SER A 80 -16.95 7.03 7.85
CA SER A 80 -15.81 6.14 7.59
C SER A 80 -14.46 6.79 7.91
N ALA A 81 -14.37 8.13 7.92
CA ALA A 81 -13.15 8.86 8.27
C ALA A 81 -12.75 8.69 9.76
N GLU A 82 -13.69 8.29 10.62
CA GLU A 82 -13.38 7.91 12.01
C GLU A 82 -12.51 6.64 12.10
N MET A 83 -12.53 5.80 11.06
CA MET A 83 -11.82 4.53 11.02
C MET A 83 -10.70 4.50 9.98
N LEU A 84 -10.69 5.43 9.02
CA LEU A 84 -9.80 5.45 7.87
C LEU A 84 -9.17 6.84 7.69
N ASN A 85 -7.86 6.90 7.42
CA ASN A 85 -7.13 8.15 7.15
C ASN A 85 -7.49 8.71 5.76
N GLN A 86 -8.68 9.30 5.63
CA GLN A 86 -9.20 9.85 4.37
C GLN A 86 -8.47 11.14 3.93
N ASP A 87 -7.96 11.92 4.90
CA ASP A 87 -7.21 13.16 4.62
C ASP A 87 -5.83 12.91 4.00
N SER A 88 -5.29 11.69 4.11
CA SER A 88 -4.01 11.30 3.50
C SER A 88 -4.10 11.08 1.98
N GLY A 89 -5.28 11.27 1.39
CA GLY A 89 -5.54 11.04 -0.03
C GLY A 89 -6.09 9.64 -0.33
N VAL A 90 -6.68 9.55 -1.52
CA VAL A 90 -7.33 8.36 -2.07
C VAL A 90 -6.31 7.55 -2.85
N ARG A 91 -6.19 6.25 -2.54
CA ARG A 91 -5.20 5.38 -3.18
C ARG A 91 -5.79 4.48 -4.25
N ALA A 92 -4.99 4.22 -5.29
CA ALA A 92 -5.33 3.25 -6.32
C ALA A 92 -5.47 1.84 -5.71
N ILE A 93 -6.57 1.16 -6.02
CA ILE A 93 -6.88 -0.16 -5.46
C ILE A 93 -6.04 -1.29 -6.04
N ALA A 94 -5.43 -1.07 -7.21
CA ALA A 94 -4.59 -2.04 -7.89
C ALA A 94 -3.59 -1.34 -8.82
N ASP A 95 -2.54 -2.05 -9.20
CA ASP A 95 -1.65 -1.61 -10.27
C ASP A 95 -2.47 -1.35 -11.55
N GLY A 96 -2.15 -0.28 -12.27
CA GLY A 96 -2.94 0.10 -13.43
C GLY A 96 -2.41 1.30 -14.17
N LYS A 97 -3.28 1.91 -14.96
CA LYS A 97 -3.02 3.17 -15.66
C LYS A 97 -4.21 4.10 -15.51
N ILE A 98 -3.98 5.32 -15.04
CA ILE A 98 -4.98 6.39 -15.12
C ILE A 98 -5.18 6.69 -16.61
N VAL A 99 -6.42 6.61 -17.07
CA VAL A 99 -6.79 6.78 -18.48
C VAL A 99 -7.62 8.03 -18.73
N ALA A 100 -8.40 8.45 -17.74
CA ALA A 100 -9.18 9.66 -17.81
C ALA A 100 -9.35 10.29 -16.43
N TYR A 101 -9.59 11.59 -16.41
CA TYR A 101 -9.97 12.31 -15.19
C TYR A 101 -10.83 13.53 -15.54
N ARG A 102 -11.49 14.09 -14.52
CA ARG A 102 -12.09 15.43 -14.55
C ARG A 102 -11.66 16.16 -13.29
N LEU A 103 -11.07 17.35 -13.44
CA LEU A 103 -10.72 18.23 -12.32
C LEU A 103 -11.63 19.46 -12.38
N ASN A 104 -12.44 19.66 -11.34
CA ASN A 104 -13.27 20.86 -11.25
C ASN A 104 -12.39 22.10 -10.98
N THR A 105 -12.71 23.24 -11.58
CA THR A 105 -12.13 24.53 -11.18
C THR A 105 -12.51 24.83 -9.73
N LYS A 106 -13.80 24.67 -9.44
CA LYS A 106 -14.43 24.78 -8.13
C LYS A 106 -15.56 23.75 -8.07
N TYR A 107 -15.93 23.26 -6.90
CA TYR A 107 -17.15 22.46 -6.74
C TYR A 107 -18.37 23.12 -7.42
N GLU A 108 -19.21 22.30 -8.03
CA GLU A 108 -20.49 22.73 -8.57
C GLU A 108 -21.41 23.14 -7.44
N GLU A 109 -22.23 24.15 -7.70
CA GLU A 109 -23.19 24.69 -6.76
C GLU A 109 -24.61 24.47 -7.31
N THR A 110 -25.50 24.09 -6.40
CA THR A 110 -26.94 23.97 -6.69
C THR A 110 -27.73 24.61 -5.56
N THR A 111 -28.71 25.44 -5.92
CA THR A 111 -29.66 26.07 -4.99
C THR A 111 -30.96 25.27 -5.00
N TYR A 112 -31.40 24.81 -3.84
CA TYR A 112 -32.67 24.11 -3.68
C TYR A 112 -33.85 25.08 -3.51
N PRO A 113 -35.12 24.64 -3.69
CA PRO A 113 -36.30 25.51 -3.61
C PRO A 113 -36.48 26.27 -2.28
N ASP A 114 -35.87 25.78 -1.19
CA ASP A 114 -35.87 26.43 0.12
C ASP A 114 -34.74 27.47 0.28
N ASN A 115 -34.04 27.81 -0.81
CA ASN A 115 -32.87 28.69 -0.87
C ASN A 115 -31.64 28.20 -0.10
N THR A 116 -31.60 26.93 0.28
CA THR A 116 -30.36 26.30 0.77
C THR A 116 -29.45 25.99 -0.41
N LEU A 117 -28.13 26.00 -0.16
CA LEU A 117 -27.13 25.77 -1.19
C LEU A 117 -26.26 24.55 -0.85
N ALA A 118 -25.98 23.74 -1.88
CA ALA A 118 -25.16 22.54 -1.79
C ALA A 118 -23.99 22.59 -2.77
N HIS A 119 -22.83 22.14 -2.30
CA HIS A 119 -21.63 21.87 -3.09
C HIS A 119 -21.54 20.39 -3.46
N TYR A 120 -21.13 20.12 -4.69
CA TYR A 120 -20.77 18.78 -5.08
C TYR A 120 -19.66 18.77 -6.13
N SER A 121 -18.80 17.77 -6.03
CA SER A 121 -17.81 17.49 -7.05
C SER A 121 -18.40 16.66 -8.17
N THR A 122 -18.14 17.08 -9.42
CA THR A 122 -18.29 16.21 -10.60
C THR A 122 -16.95 15.61 -11.05
N GLY A 123 -15.87 15.96 -10.38
CA GLY A 123 -14.52 15.44 -10.61
C GLY A 123 -14.40 13.95 -10.31
N PHE A 124 -13.58 13.29 -11.11
CA PHE A 124 -13.29 11.87 -10.98
C PHE A 124 -11.91 11.51 -11.52
N VAL A 125 -11.43 10.32 -11.14
CA VAL A 125 -10.28 9.64 -11.74
C VAL A 125 -10.72 8.25 -12.19
N LEU A 126 -10.35 7.87 -13.41
CA LEU A 126 -10.62 6.55 -13.97
C LEU A 126 -9.31 5.79 -14.20
N VAL A 127 -9.19 4.62 -13.59
CA VAL A 127 -8.01 3.76 -13.68
C VAL A 127 -8.38 2.47 -14.42
N ARG A 128 -7.63 2.15 -15.47
CA ARG A 128 -7.70 0.89 -16.21
C ARG A 128 -6.72 -0.12 -15.62
N HIS A 129 -7.19 -1.34 -15.40
CA HIS A 129 -6.42 -2.46 -14.87
C HIS A 129 -6.42 -3.65 -15.82
N GLU A 130 -5.44 -4.54 -15.67
CA GLU A 130 -5.37 -5.80 -16.40
C GLU A 130 -5.17 -6.96 -15.42
N LEU A 131 -6.14 -7.86 -15.36
CA LEU A 131 -6.05 -9.08 -14.56
C LEU A 131 -5.69 -10.25 -15.48
N LYS A 132 -4.47 -10.77 -15.32
CA LYS A 132 -3.94 -11.90 -16.10
C LYS A 132 -4.09 -13.19 -15.33
N LEU A 133 -4.57 -14.24 -16.01
CA LEU A 133 -4.61 -15.58 -15.44
C LEU A 133 -3.21 -16.03 -15.00
N PRO A 134 -3.08 -16.77 -13.89
CA PRO A 134 -1.79 -17.27 -13.42
C PRO A 134 -1.23 -18.27 -14.45
N PRO A 135 0.09 -18.33 -14.66
CA PRO A 135 0.68 -19.20 -15.69
C PRO A 135 0.32 -20.67 -15.45
N LYS A 136 0.20 -21.45 -16.53
CA LYS A 136 -0.04 -22.89 -16.43
C LYS A 136 1.14 -23.54 -15.67
N PRO A 137 0.89 -24.43 -14.69
CA PRO A 137 1.96 -25.17 -14.05
C PRO A 137 2.75 -25.95 -15.09
N THR A 138 4.08 -25.95 -14.97
CA THR A 138 4.93 -26.76 -15.83
C THR A 138 4.60 -28.23 -15.61
N PRO A 139 4.37 -29.04 -16.66
CA PRO A 139 4.15 -30.47 -16.47
C PRO A 139 5.35 -31.06 -15.71
N ASN A 140 5.10 -31.64 -14.54
CA ASN A 140 6.10 -32.47 -13.87
C ASN A 140 6.55 -33.53 -14.88
N GLN A 141 7.86 -33.60 -15.18
CA GLN A 141 8.41 -34.79 -15.83
C GLN A 141 7.96 -36.01 -15.01
N PRO A 142 7.26 -36.98 -15.62
CA PRO A 142 6.83 -38.15 -14.87
C PRO A 142 8.08 -38.89 -14.38
N ALA A 143 8.14 -39.19 -13.08
CA ALA A 143 8.99 -40.26 -12.60
C ALA A 143 8.61 -41.52 -13.39
N LYS A 144 9.61 -42.08 -14.08
CA LYS A 144 9.51 -43.20 -15.01
C LYS A 144 8.69 -44.36 -14.40
N PRO A 145 7.49 -44.69 -14.92
CA PRO A 145 6.81 -45.91 -14.53
C PRO A 145 7.52 -47.12 -15.14
N ALA A 146 7.67 -48.17 -14.35
CA ALA A 146 8.15 -49.47 -14.81
C ALA A 146 7.22 -50.02 -15.91
N SER A 147 7.86 -50.69 -16.86
CA SER A 147 7.29 -51.34 -18.06
C SER A 147 6.03 -52.17 -17.82
N ALA A 148 5.00 -51.94 -18.63
CA ALA A 148 4.02 -52.96 -19.01
C ALA A 148 3.61 -52.76 -20.49
N ALA A 149 3.44 -53.89 -21.18
CA ALA A 149 3.37 -54.07 -22.64
C ALA A 149 2.02 -53.64 -23.28
N PRO A 150 1.93 -53.54 -24.62
CA PRO A 150 0.83 -52.86 -25.31
C PRO A 150 -0.33 -53.80 -25.63
N SER A 151 -1.57 -53.29 -25.53
CA SER A 151 -2.76 -53.92 -26.11
C SER A 151 -3.37 -53.03 -27.19
N THR A 152 -3.66 -53.68 -28.32
CA THR A 152 -4.11 -53.13 -29.59
C THR A 152 -5.60 -53.33 -29.78
N THR A 153 -6.37 -52.25 -29.96
CA THR A 153 -7.60 -52.29 -30.77
C THR A 153 -8.02 -50.88 -31.23
N PRO A 154 -8.35 -50.68 -32.52
CA PRO A 154 -8.80 -49.39 -33.05
C PRO A 154 -10.33 -49.28 -33.08
N ALA A 155 -10.86 -48.07 -32.88
CA ALA A 155 -12.27 -47.71 -33.10
C ALA A 155 -12.34 -46.27 -33.66
N PRO A 156 -13.38 -45.93 -34.45
CA PRO A 156 -13.23 -45.18 -35.69
C PRO A 156 -13.40 -43.66 -35.57
N ALA A 157 -12.89 -43.00 -36.60
CA ALA A 157 -13.05 -41.58 -36.87
C ALA A 157 -14.51 -41.19 -37.16
N ASP A 158 -14.94 -40.06 -36.60
CA ASP A 158 -15.85 -39.16 -37.31
C ASP A 158 -15.63 -37.70 -36.89
N SER A 159 -15.44 -36.88 -37.94
CA SER A 159 -15.55 -35.43 -38.05
C SER A 159 -14.45 -34.52 -37.44
N PRO A 160 -13.91 -33.56 -38.21
CA PRO A 160 -12.81 -32.69 -37.79
C PRO A 160 -13.33 -31.61 -36.83
N PRO A 161 -12.69 -31.40 -35.65
CA PRO A 161 -12.92 -30.18 -34.92
C PRO A 161 -12.29 -29.03 -35.71
N ALA A 162 -13.12 -28.01 -35.97
CA ALA A 162 -12.69 -26.72 -36.46
C ALA A 162 -11.44 -26.26 -35.71
N ASP A 163 -10.44 -25.80 -36.47
CA ASP A 163 -9.25 -25.13 -35.98
C ASP A 163 -9.64 -23.99 -35.03
N SER A 164 -9.73 -24.31 -33.74
CA SER A 164 -9.77 -23.36 -32.64
C SER A 164 -8.59 -23.70 -31.75
N LYS A 165 -7.42 -23.29 -32.22
CA LYS A 165 -6.23 -23.16 -31.38
C LYS A 165 -6.64 -22.29 -30.18
N PRO A 166 -6.61 -22.76 -28.92
CA PRO A 166 -7.02 -21.95 -27.79
C PRO A 166 -6.12 -20.72 -27.72
N ALA A 167 -6.71 -19.53 -27.76
CA ALA A 167 -5.98 -18.30 -27.51
C ALA A 167 -5.37 -18.39 -26.11
N ASP A 168 -4.04 -18.25 -26.01
CA ASP A 168 -3.40 -18.04 -24.73
C ASP A 168 -4.07 -16.82 -24.04
N GLY A 169 -4.54 -17.05 -22.81
CA GLY A 169 -5.62 -16.27 -22.17
C GLY A 169 -5.43 -14.76 -22.18
N LYS A 170 -6.31 -14.07 -22.91
CA LYS A 170 -6.42 -12.61 -22.91
C LYS A 170 -6.66 -12.11 -21.48
N PRO A 171 -5.97 -11.05 -21.01
CA PRO A 171 -6.27 -10.45 -19.71
C PRO A 171 -7.69 -9.90 -19.67
N LEU A 172 -8.32 -9.98 -18.49
CA LEU A 172 -9.52 -9.19 -18.21
C LEU A 172 -9.12 -7.74 -18.04
N VAL A 173 -9.78 -6.85 -18.79
CA VAL A 173 -9.71 -5.42 -18.55
C VAL A 173 -10.85 -5.02 -17.64
N PHE A 174 -10.52 -4.33 -16.54
CA PHE A 174 -11.51 -3.77 -15.64
C PHE A 174 -11.09 -2.37 -15.22
N PHE A 175 -12.03 -1.60 -14.68
CA PHE A 175 -11.84 -0.21 -14.32
C PHE A 175 -12.19 0.03 -12.86
N SER A 176 -11.46 0.95 -12.22
CA SER A 176 -11.89 1.57 -10.97
C SER A 176 -12.13 3.06 -11.17
N LEU A 177 -13.30 3.53 -10.73
CA LEU A 177 -13.74 4.91 -10.78
C LEU A 177 -13.71 5.50 -9.37
N TYR A 178 -13.01 6.62 -9.21
CA TYR A 178 -12.92 7.38 -7.97
C TYR A 178 -13.64 8.71 -8.20
N MET A 179 -14.87 8.84 -7.74
CA MET A 179 -15.77 9.96 -8.03
C MET A 179 -15.99 10.84 -6.80
N HIS A 180 -16.29 12.11 -7.06
CA HIS A 180 -16.36 13.21 -6.09
C HIS A 180 -14.98 13.61 -5.56
N THR A 181 -14.02 13.83 -6.45
CA THR A 181 -12.64 14.24 -6.09
C THR A 181 -12.50 15.73 -5.81
N MET A 182 -11.51 16.12 -5.01
CA MET A 182 -11.24 17.51 -4.65
C MET A 182 -11.05 18.45 -5.86
N ASP A 183 -11.55 19.68 -5.75
CA ASP A 183 -11.46 20.73 -6.78
C ASP A 183 -10.10 21.48 -6.78
N TRP A 184 -9.80 22.15 -7.89
CA TRP A 184 -8.57 22.91 -8.07
C TRP A 184 -8.45 24.09 -7.10
N GLU A 185 -9.55 24.78 -6.79
CA GLU A 185 -9.53 25.89 -5.83
C GLU A 185 -8.99 25.45 -4.45
N THR A 186 -9.37 24.26 -3.97
CA THR A 186 -8.86 23.71 -2.70
C THR A 186 -7.38 23.36 -2.79
N TYR A 187 -6.91 22.73 -3.88
CA TYR A 187 -5.48 22.51 -4.09
C TYR A 187 -4.70 23.83 -4.12
N ARG A 188 -5.22 24.86 -4.78
CA ARG A 188 -4.56 26.17 -4.85
C ARG A 188 -4.41 26.80 -3.47
N LYS A 189 -5.47 26.73 -2.64
CA LYS A 189 -5.42 27.17 -1.23
C LYS A 189 -4.37 26.39 -0.42
N ALA A 190 -4.28 25.08 -0.60
CA ALA A 190 -3.26 24.25 0.06
C ALA A 190 -1.83 24.62 -0.38
N ILE A 191 -1.61 24.90 -1.67
CA ILE A 191 -0.31 25.39 -2.19
C ILE A 191 0.05 26.75 -1.58
N GLU A 192 -0.91 27.67 -1.47
CA GLU A 192 -0.70 28.99 -0.86
C GLU A 192 -0.39 28.88 0.63
N GLN A 193 -1.12 28.02 1.35
CA GLN A 193 -0.85 27.69 2.75
C GLN A 193 0.54 27.07 2.94
N ALA A 194 0.94 26.19 2.02
CA ALA A 194 2.27 25.58 2.08
C ALA A 194 3.40 26.60 1.82
N LYS A 195 3.14 27.66 1.05
CA LYS A 195 4.10 28.75 0.79
C LYS A 195 4.25 29.71 1.96
N SER A 196 3.17 29.98 2.70
CA SER A 196 3.17 30.91 3.83
C SER A 196 3.76 30.30 5.11
N ASN A 197 3.92 28.98 5.17
CA ASN A 197 4.45 28.26 6.32
C ASN A 197 5.84 27.64 6.04
N SER A 198 6.82 27.97 6.88
CA SER A 198 8.18 27.41 6.79
C SER A 198 8.26 25.89 7.03
N ARG A 199 7.23 25.29 7.65
CA ARG A 199 7.06 23.85 7.84
C ARG A 199 5.60 23.47 7.50
N PRO A 200 5.27 23.30 6.21
CA PRO A 200 3.91 22.98 5.79
C PRO A 200 3.46 21.63 6.37
N ASP A 201 2.16 21.51 6.65
CA ASP A 201 1.56 20.25 7.10
C ASP A 201 1.73 19.18 5.99
N PRO A 202 2.37 18.02 6.30
CA PRO A 202 2.57 16.96 5.32
C PRO A 202 1.28 16.35 4.77
N LEU A 203 0.13 16.57 5.41
CA LEU A 203 -1.18 16.12 4.94
C LEU A 203 -1.84 17.08 3.94
N LEU A 204 -1.23 18.22 3.63
CA LEU A 204 -1.80 19.14 2.66
C LEU A 204 -1.91 18.49 1.27
N PRO A 205 -3.05 18.66 0.58
CA PRO A 205 -3.25 18.04 -0.72
C PRO A 205 -2.29 18.64 -1.76
N VAL A 206 -1.62 17.75 -2.50
CA VAL A 206 -0.63 18.11 -3.52
C VAL A 206 -1.18 17.92 -4.94
N PRO A 207 -0.81 18.78 -5.91
CA PRO A 207 -1.25 18.62 -7.30
C PRO A 207 -0.84 17.28 -7.93
N MET A 208 -1.77 16.60 -8.59
CA MET A 208 -1.54 15.26 -9.15
C MET A 208 -0.66 15.30 -10.40
N SER A 209 0.30 14.38 -10.48
CA SER A 209 1.31 14.26 -11.55
C SER A 209 0.72 14.11 -12.94
N TYR A 210 -0.45 13.49 -13.05
CA TYR A 210 -1.08 13.12 -14.31
C TYR A 210 -1.98 14.19 -14.93
N TRP A 211 -2.22 15.32 -14.25
CA TRP A 211 -3.00 16.40 -14.83
C TRP A 211 -2.28 17.00 -16.04
N GLU A 212 -2.99 17.11 -17.17
CA GLU A 212 -2.58 17.91 -18.31
C GLU A 212 -2.54 19.39 -17.93
N GLY A 213 -1.70 20.14 -18.64
CA GLY A 213 -1.44 21.56 -18.36
C GLY A 213 0.05 21.86 -18.26
N GLU A 214 0.36 23.11 -17.92
CA GLU A 214 1.74 23.55 -17.81
C GLU A 214 2.28 23.35 -16.40
N ARG A 215 3.49 22.80 -16.32
CA ARG A 215 4.29 22.71 -15.09
C ARG A 215 5.57 23.47 -15.31
N TYR A 216 5.75 24.56 -14.58
CA TYR A 216 6.90 25.43 -14.68
C TYR A 216 7.37 25.86 -13.30
N TYR A 217 8.55 26.43 -13.23
CA TYR A 217 9.14 26.94 -12.01
C TYR A 217 9.23 28.46 -12.11
N ARG A 218 8.93 29.15 -11.01
CA ARG A 218 9.12 30.59 -10.87
C ARG A 218 10.25 30.87 -9.89
N VAL A 219 11.09 31.85 -10.21
CA VAL A 219 12.12 32.35 -9.28
C VAL A 219 11.42 33.17 -8.20
N GLY A 220 11.25 32.57 -7.02
CA GLY A 220 10.57 33.17 -5.89
C GLY A 220 11.52 33.86 -4.90
N ASP A 221 11.01 34.15 -3.70
CA ASP A 221 11.77 34.88 -2.68
C ASP A 221 12.91 34.10 -2.03
N LYS A 222 12.93 32.77 -2.24
CA LYS A 222 14.02 31.89 -1.83
C LYS A 222 15.33 32.20 -2.56
N ALA A 223 15.24 32.69 -3.79
CA ALA A 223 16.39 33.05 -4.60
C ALA A 223 17.02 34.35 -4.10
N LYS A 224 18.25 34.25 -3.58
CA LYS A 224 18.98 35.36 -2.93
C LYS A 224 20.32 35.67 -3.61
N ASP A 225 20.61 35.03 -4.74
CA ASP A 225 21.85 35.26 -5.47
C ASP A 225 21.88 36.67 -6.05
N LYS A 226 23.02 37.34 -5.94
CA LYS A 226 23.23 38.67 -6.54
C LYS A 226 24.14 38.57 -7.75
N GLN A 227 23.79 39.29 -8.80
CA GLN A 227 24.66 39.48 -9.94
C GLN A 227 26.01 40.06 -9.50
N SER A 228 27.10 39.56 -10.06
CA SER A 228 28.44 40.01 -9.68
C SER A 228 28.77 41.37 -10.32
N LEU A 229 29.52 42.21 -9.61
CA LEU A 229 30.07 43.45 -10.17
C LEU A 229 31.37 43.18 -10.93
N PRO A 230 31.71 43.97 -11.96
CA PRO A 230 33.00 43.90 -12.63
C PRO A 230 34.16 44.08 -11.63
N LYS A 231 35.20 43.25 -11.73
CA LYS A 231 36.41 43.42 -10.89
C LYS A 231 37.14 44.72 -11.28
N PRO A 232 37.60 45.54 -10.32
CA PRO A 232 38.46 46.68 -10.61
C PRO A 232 39.72 46.23 -11.37
N LYS A 233 40.10 46.92 -12.45
CA LYS A 233 41.39 46.68 -13.12
C LYS A 233 42.54 46.92 -12.11
N ALA A 234 43.40 45.93 -11.91
CA ALA A 234 44.62 46.10 -11.10
C ALA A 234 45.56 47.10 -11.81
N PRO A 235 46.28 47.97 -11.07
CA PRO A 235 47.21 48.91 -11.68
C PRO A 235 48.37 48.16 -12.36
N ALA A 236 48.73 48.60 -13.58
CA ALA A 236 49.78 48.01 -14.38
C ALA A 236 51.15 48.09 -13.69
N ARG A 237 51.91 46.99 -13.73
CA ARG A 237 53.28 46.89 -13.18
C ARG A 237 54.27 47.57 -14.15
N PRO A 238 55.30 48.31 -13.69
CA PRO A 238 56.24 48.99 -14.59
C PRO A 238 57.13 47.99 -15.34
N ALA A 239 57.39 48.28 -16.62
CA ALA A 239 58.18 47.45 -17.52
C ALA A 239 59.65 47.37 -17.12
N GLY A 240 60.20 46.15 -17.06
CA GLY A 240 61.63 45.87 -16.92
C GLY A 240 62.28 45.63 -18.29
N THR A 241 63.47 46.19 -18.48
CA THR A 241 64.23 46.24 -19.73
C THR A 241 64.87 44.89 -20.11
N SER A 242 64.81 44.59 -21.41
CA SER A 242 65.39 43.42 -22.10
C SER A 242 66.92 43.49 -22.22
N ASN A 243 67.59 42.35 -22.39
CA ASN A 243 68.76 42.21 -23.28
C ASN A 243 69.01 40.75 -23.65
N ASP A 244 68.83 40.44 -24.94
CA ASP A 244 69.25 39.22 -25.64
C ASP A 244 70.28 39.64 -26.72
N PRO A 245 71.45 38.99 -26.86
CA PRO A 245 72.43 39.36 -27.87
C PRO A 245 72.71 38.31 -28.96
N PHE A 246 71.77 37.45 -29.40
CA PHE A 246 71.96 36.67 -30.65
C PHE A 246 70.64 36.42 -31.44
N GLY A 247 70.26 37.34 -32.34
CA GLY A 247 69.21 37.12 -33.36
C GLY A 247 69.67 36.10 -34.41
N ASN A 248 68.84 35.25 -35.03
CA ASN A 248 67.46 35.35 -35.55
C ASN A 248 67.05 33.91 -36.04
N PRO A 249 65.87 33.60 -36.62
CA PRO A 249 64.53 34.19 -36.55
C PRO A 249 63.45 33.16 -36.12
N ALA A 250 62.48 33.56 -35.30
CA ALA A 250 61.25 32.78 -35.09
C ALA A 250 60.03 33.63 -35.46
N LEU A 251 59.10 32.96 -36.13
CA LEU A 251 57.86 33.45 -36.73
C LEU A 251 57.03 34.35 -35.79
N PRO A 252 56.34 35.38 -36.30
CA PRO A 252 55.43 36.17 -35.47
C PRO A 252 54.25 35.30 -35.01
N ASP A 253 54.20 35.10 -33.71
CA ASP A 253 53.08 34.52 -32.96
C ASP A 253 51.91 35.50 -33.04
N TYR A 254 50.84 35.14 -33.75
CA TYR A 254 49.59 35.90 -33.73
C TYR A 254 48.89 35.60 -32.40
N HIS A 255 49.31 36.30 -31.35
CA HIS A 255 48.55 36.38 -30.12
C HIS A 255 47.28 37.21 -30.35
N LEU A 256 46.14 36.56 -30.10
CA LEU A 256 44.80 37.11 -30.18
C LEU A 256 44.49 38.05 -29.01
N ASP A 257 45.37 39.01 -28.71
CA ASP A 257 45.17 39.99 -27.63
C ASP A 257 45.42 41.45 -28.05
N ASP A 258 45.85 41.71 -29.30
CA ASP A 258 45.94 43.08 -29.85
C ASP A 258 44.70 43.47 -30.67
N LEU A 259 43.56 43.57 -30.00
CA LEU A 259 42.46 44.39 -30.48
C LEU A 259 42.49 45.75 -29.75
N PRO A 260 42.42 46.89 -30.46
CA PRO A 260 42.37 48.19 -29.82
C PRO A 260 41.10 48.26 -28.97
N SER A 261 41.28 48.40 -27.66
CA SER A 261 40.20 48.73 -26.75
C SER A 261 39.67 50.10 -27.13
N VAL A 262 38.48 50.13 -27.76
CA VAL A 262 37.67 51.34 -27.82
C VAL A 262 37.31 51.68 -26.38
N ASP A 263 37.86 52.77 -25.86
CA ASP A 263 37.40 53.35 -24.60
C ASP A 263 35.89 53.62 -24.72
N PRO A 264 35.04 53.06 -23.84
CA PRO A 264 33.67 53.50 -23.78
C PRO A 264 33.68 54.96 -23.35
N ALA A 265 32.99 55.81 -24.11
CA ALA A 265 32.65 57.16 -23.70
C ALA A 265 32.11 57.16 -22.26
N PRO A 266 32.37 58.22 -21.46
CA PRO A 266 31.84 58.30 -20.10
C PRO A 266 30.31 58.41 -20.17
N GLY A 267 29.63 57.29 -19.99
CA GLY A 267 28.20 57.16 -20.25
C GLY A 267 27.56 56.15 -19.31
N LEU A 268 26.83 56.68 -18.32
CA LEU A 268 25.99 56.03 -17.32
C LEU A 268 26.69 55.03 -16.36
N PRO A 269 26.48 55.16 -15.03
CA PRO A 269 26.89 54.11 -14.11
C PRO A 269 26.24 52.78 -14.52
N PRO A 270 26.95 51.63 -14.42
CA PRO A 270 26.37 50.33 -14.73
C PRO A 270 25.11 50.12 -13.89
N PRO A 271 24.07 49.48 -14.45
CA PRO A 271 22.83 49.24 -13.72
C PRO A 271 23.13 48.49 -12.42
N PRO A 272 22.38 48.76 -11.34
CA PRO A 272 22.61 48.09 -10.06
C PRO A 272 22.46 46.56 -10.24
N PRO A 273 23.27 45.76 -9.52
CA PRO A 273 23.20 44.30 -9.62
C PRO A 273 21.84 43.80 -9.14
N GLU A 274 21.19 42.98 -9.97
CA GLU A 274 19.89 42.40 -9.65
C GLU A 274 20.02 41.14 -8.79
N THR A 275 18.96 40.84 -8.03
CA THR A 275 18.85 39.63 -7.22
C THR A 275 17.98 38.60 -7.94
N GLY A 276 18.41 37.35 -7.92
CA GLY A 276 17.77 36.26 -8.63
C GLY A 276 18.34 34.90 -8.23
N LEU A 277 18.30 33.96 -9.17
CA LEU A 277 18.84 32.61 -9.05
C LEU A 277 19.98 32.41 -10.04
N ASN A 278 21.12 31.90 -9.56
CA ASN A 278 22.27 31.62 -10.41
C ASN A 278 21.98 30.48 -11.40
N ILE A 279 22.25 30.75 -12.69
CA ILE A 279 22.33 29.74 -13.73
C ILE A 279 23.76 29.22 -13.78
N ARG A 280 23.94 27.90 -13.74
CA ARG A 280 25.24 27.24 -13.80
C ARG A 280 25.41 26.42 -15.08
N ASP A 281 26.65 26.29 -15.54
CA ASP A 281 27.00 25.44 -16.68
C ASP A 281 26.79 23.93 -16.40
N LEU A 282 27.06 23.51 -15.17
CA LEU A 282 26.83 22.19 -14.62
C LEU A 282 26.26 22.30 -13.19
N PRO A 283 25.65 21.24 -12.64
CA PRO A 283 25.28 21.21 -11.23
C PRO A 283 26.49 21.56 -10.34
N LYS A 284 26.32 22.56 -9.46
CA LYS A 284 27.41 23.11 -8.61
C LYS A 284 28.62 23.69 -9.38
N GLY A 285 28.49 23.91 -10.70
CA GLY A 285 29.53 24.44 -11.59
C GLY A 285 29.67 25.97 -11.56
N LYS A 286 30.21 26.55 -12.63
CA LYS A 286 30.44 28.00 -12.76
C LYS A 286 29.13 28.72 -13.00
N VAL A 287 28.96 29.90 -12.40
CA VAL A 287 27.83 30.79 -12.69
C VAL A 287 28.02 31.40 -14.09
N ILE A 288 27.04 31.19 -14.95
CA ILE A 288 27.03 31.64 -16.36
C ILE A 288 25.91 32.64 -16.66
N GLY A 289 24.99 32.84 -15.73
CA GLY A 289 23.92 33.83 -15.82
C GLY A 289 23.14 33.92 -14.50
N VAL A 290 22.17 34.83 -14.44
CA VAL A 290 21.24 34.97 -13.32
C VAL A 290 19.83 35.08 -13.88
N LEU A 291 18.88 34.31 -13.35
CA LEU A 291 17.45 34.52 -13.59
C LEU A 291 16.90 35.46 -12.51
N PRO A 292 16.36 36.64 -12.87
CA PRO A 292 15.82 37.57 -11.88
C PRO A 292 14.57 37.00 -11.20
N LYS A 293 14.26 37.53 -10.01
CA LYS A 293 13.00 37.22 -9.32
C LYS A 293 11.79 37.46 -10.23
N GLY A 294 10.83 36.55 -10.19
CA GLY A 294 9.64 36.57 -11.06
C GLY A 294 9.81 35.89 -12.42
N ALA A 295 11.04 35.58 -12.86
CA ALA A 295 11.26 34.83 -14.08
C ALA A 295 10.72 33.39 -13.97
N GLU A 296 10.24 32.85 -15.10
CA GLU A 296 9.59 31.55 -15.18
C GLU A 296 10.30 30.65 -16.19
N VAL A 297 10.49 29.38 -15.82
CA VAL A 297 11.20 28.40 -16.63
C VAL A 297 10.49 27.07 -16.66
N ILE A 298 10.54 26.42 -17.82
CA ILE A 298 10.11 25.03 -18.00
C ILE A 298 11.34 24.16 -17.73
N ALA A 299 11.21 23.20 -16.83
CA ALA A 299 12.28 22.25 -16.53
C ALA A 299 12.45 21.23 -17.66
N GLY A 300 13.71 20.90 -17.96
CA GLY A 300 14.10 19.79 -18.81
C GLY A 300 14.45 18.55 -17.99
N GLU A 301 15.12 17.60 -18.64
CA GLU A 301 15.66 16.42 -17.96
C GLU A 301 16.62 16.85 -16.84
N GLY A 302 16.37 16.36 -15.63
CA GLY A 302 17.26 16.54 -14.49
C GLY A 302 18.55 15.76 -14.66
N ASP A 303 19.58 16.11 -13.89
CA ASP A 303 20.81 15.33 -13.84
C ASP A 303 20.65 14.16 -12.86
N PRO A 304 20.75 12.89 -13.30
CA PRO A 304 20.58 11.73 -12.41
C PRO A 304 21.58 11.69 -11.24
N ALA A 305 22.78 12.27 -11.40
CA ALA A 305 23.78 12.36 -10.32
C ALA A 305 23.48 13.50 -9.34
N HIS A 306 22.64 14.46 -9.73
CA HIS A 306 22.35 15.69 -8.99
C HIS A 306 20.85 16.02 -9.00
N PRO A 307 20.01 15.26 -8.27
CA PRO A 307 18.55 15.37 -8.32
C PRO A 307 17.99 16.72 -7.82
N ASP A 308 18.78 17.48 -7.06
CA ASP A 308 18.42 18.81 -6.58
C ASP A 308 18.62 19.91 -7.64
N TRP A 309 19.11 19.56 -8.83
CA TRP A 309 19.37 20.48 -9.92
C TRP A 309 18.47 20.17 -11.11
N ILE A 310 17.86 21.21 -11.67
CA ILE A 310 17.04 21.10 -12.89
C ILE A 310 17.75 21.81 -14.03
N LYS A 311 17.69 21.22 -15.23
CA LYS A 311 18.14 21.86 -16.45
C LYS A 311 17.03 22.74 -17.01
N ILE A 312 17.37 23.92 -17.54
CA ILE A 312 16.40 24.77 -18.23
C ILE A 312 16.09 24.14 -19.59
N LYS A 313 14.82 23.82 -19.85
CA LYS A 313 14.33 23.41 -21.18
C LYS A 313 13.95 24.64 -22.00
N ALA A 314 13.24 25.57 -21.39
CA ALA A 314 12.83 26.83 -21.98
C ALA A 314 12.61 27.89 -20.89
N VAL A 315 12.82 29.16 -21.24
CA VAL A 315 12.39 30.30 -20.43
C VAL A 315 10.98 30.67 -20.87
N LYS A 316 10.01 30.55 -19.96
CA LYS A 316 8.59 30.87 -20.21
C LYS A 316 8.37 32.38 -20.17
N SER A 317 8.94 33.07 -19.19
CA SER A 317 8.87 34.53 -19.06
C SER A 317 10.06 35.06 -18.25
N GLY A 318 10.40 36.34 -18.43
CA GLY A 318 11.59 36.96 -17.84
C GLY A 318 12.84 36.88 -18.72
N THR A 319 13.85 37.69 -18.40
CA THR A 319 15.09 37.82 -19.18
C THR A 319 16.26 37.28 -18.38
N ILE A 320 17.08 36.40 -18.99
CA ILE A 320 18.32 35.96 -18.38
C ILE A 320 19.31 37.12 -18.34
N LEU A 321 19.81 37.42 -17.15
CA LEU A 321 20.83 38.43 -16.92
C LEU A 321 22.23 37.81 -17.01
N PRO A 322 23.26 38.58 -17.41
CA PRO A 322 24.63 38.09 -17.46
C PRO A 322 25.14 37.81 -16.04
N ALA A 323 26.09 36.89 -15.87
CA ALA A 323 26.65 36.59 -14.54
C ALA A 323 27.32 37.82 -13.88
N VAL A 324 27.84 38.74 -14.70
CA VAL A 324 28.50 39.98 -14.28
C VAL A 324 27.80 41.17 -14.95
N VAL A 325 27.50 42.22 -14.19
CA VAL A 325 26.86 43.44 -14.70
C VAL A 325 27.65 44.03 -15.87
N GLY A 326 26.98 44.36 -16.98
CA GLY A 326 27.58 44.98 -18.16
C GLY A 326 28.34 44.04 -19.10
N GLN A 327 28.39 42.74 -18.81
CA GLN A 327 28.94 41.71 -19.72
C GLN A 327 27.83 41.09 -20.59
N PRO A 328 28.15 40.46 -21.73
CA PRO A 328 27.17 39.71 -22.50
C PRO A 328 26.70 38.45 -21.74
N VAL A 329 25.45 38.05 -21.97
CA VAL A 329 24.89 36.80 -21.43
C VAL A 329 25.62 35.62 -22.07
N SER A 330 25.97 34.61 -21.27
CA SER A 330 26.56 33.38 -21.80
C SER A 330 25.60 32.70 -22.79
N PRO A 331 26.04 32.32 -24.00
CA PRO A 331 25.19 31.59 -24.94
C PRO A 331 24.62 30.29 -24.38
N GLN A 332 25.26 29.69 -23.37
CA GLN A 332 24.79 28.45 -22.74
C GLN A 332 23.74 28.67 -21.65
N ALA A 333 23.54 29.90 -21.18
CA ALA A 333 22.67 30.19 -20.05
C ALA A 333 21.20 29.74 -20.24
N PRO A 334 20.58 29.82 -21.44
CA PRO A 334 19.23 29.30 -21.68
C PRO A 334 19.07 27.78 -21.48
N TRP A 335 20.17 27.02 -21.41
CA TRP A 335 20.19 25.57 -21.22
C TRP A 335 21.00 25.14 -19.99
N GLY A 336 21.31 26.08 -19.10
CA GLY A 336 22.07 25.83 -17.88
C GLY A 336 21.23 25.15 -16.78
N TYR A 337 21.84 25.02 -15.61
CA TYR A 337 21.29 24.35 -14.44
C TYR A 337 20.90 25.34 -13.34
N LEU A 338 19.76 25.07 -12.71
CA LEU A 338 19.20 25.82 -11.58
C LEU A 338 19.08 24.91 -10.36
N PHE A 339 19.26 25.48 -9.17
CA PHE A 339 19.03 24.76 -7.93
C PHE A 339 17.54 24.70 -7.60
N LYS A 340 16.96 23.50 -7.57
CA LYS A 340 15.52 23.25 -7.49
C LYS A 340 14.89 23.78 -6.21
N ALA A 341 15.59 23.71 -5.08
CA ALA A 341 15.04 24.10 -3.78
C ALA A 341 14.74 25.60 -3.65
N GLU A 342 15.34 26.44 -4.51
CA GLU A 342 15.13 27.89 -4.54
C GLU A 342 14.07 28.33 -5.56
N LEU A 343 13.46 27.38 -6.26
CA LEU A 343 12.38 27.62 -7.20
C LEU A 343 11.03 27.27 -6.59
N ASP A 344 10.01 28.05 -6.96
CA ASP A 344 8.63 27.75 -6.62
C ASP A 344 8.00 27.00 -7.79
N ALA A 345 7.58 25.76 -7.54
CA ALA A 345 6.84 24.99 -8.53
C ALA A 345 5.45 25.64 -8.75
N VAL A 346 5.10 25.84 -10.02
CA VAL A 346 3.79 26.30 -10.45
C VAL A 346 3.15 25.21 -11.29
N VAL A 347 1.94 24.84 -10.91
CA VAL A 347 1.10 23.87 -11.61
C VAL A 347 -0.11 24.63 -12.12
N ASP A 348 -0.33 24.58 -13.43
CA ASP A 348 -1.44 25.26 -14.11
C ASP A 348 -2.22 24.20 -14.91
N PRO A 349 -3.14 23.47 -14.25
CA PRO A 349 -3.88 22.38 -14.88
C PRO A 349 -4.83 22.92 -15.95
N ASN A 350 -4.80 22.32 -17.13
CA ASN A 350 -5.68 22.68 -18.26
C ASN A 350 -5.87 21.45 -19.16
N PRO A 351 -7.12 21.09 -19.51
CA PRO A 351 -8.36 21.79 -19.18
C PRO A 351 -8.94 21.44 -17.80
N LEU A 352 -9.70 22.39 -17.25
CA LEU A 352 -10.56 22.21 -16.07
C LEU A 352 -12.01 21.97 -16.52
N ASP A 353 -12.85 21.45 -15.61
CA ASP A 353 -14.31 21.25 -15.78
C ASP A 353 -14.72 20.40 -17.00
N SER A 354 -13.79 19.63 -17.55
CA SER A 354 -13.99 18.78 -18.71
C SER A 354 -13.35 17.42 -18.50
N VAL A 355 -13.88 16.41 -19.19
CA VAL A 355 -13.30 15.08 -19.20
C VAL A 355 -12.04 15.10 -20.04
N VAL A 356 -10.92 14.74 -19.42
CA VAL A 356 -9.63 14.60 -20.08
C VAL A 356 -9.34 13.12 -20.26
N ILE A 357 -9.26 12.67 -21.52
CA ILE A 357 -8.70 11.36 -21.86
C ILE A 357 -7.21 11.54 -22.08
N LEU A 358 -6.39 10.90 -21.25
CA LEU A 358 -4.94 11.02 -21.34
C LEU A 358 -4.43 10.40 -22.64
N LYS A 359 -3.72 11.19 -23.44
CA LYS A 359 -3.06 10.70 -24.67
C LYS A 359 -2.07 9.57 -24.37
N GLU A 360 -1.36 9.71 -23.26
CA GLU A 360 -0.49 8.68 -22.71
C GLU A 360 -1.01 8.31 -21.31
N PRO A 361 -1.62 7.12 -21.14
CA PRO A 361 -2.13 6.69 -19.85
C PRO A 361 -1.03 6.68 -18.77
N HIS A 362 -1.32 7.26 -17.61
CA HIS A 362 -0.33 7.44 -16.54
C HIS A 362 -0.23 6.17 -15.69
N PRO A 363 0.93 5.48 -15.63
CA PRO A 363 1.09 4.29 -14.79
C PRO A 363 0.91 4.62 -13.32
N VAL A 364 0.21 3.75 -12.59
CA VAL A 364 -0.01 3.89 -11.15
C VAL A 364 0.19 2.55 -10.44
N LYS A 365 0.71 2.60 -9.21
CA LYS A 365 0.86 1.43 -8.35
C LYS A 365 -0.27 1.31 -7.33
N ALA A 366 -0.63 0.07 -6.97
CA ALA A 366 -1.53 -0.18 -5.85
C ALA A 366 -1.01 0.54 -4.60
N GLY A 367 -1.88 1.31 -3.93
CA GLY A 367 -1.49 2.10 -2.76
C GLY A 367 -0.85 3.46 -3.08
N GLU A 368 -0.72 3.84 -4.35
CA GLU A 368 -0.31 5.20 -4.72
C GLU A 368 -1.48 6.17 -4.61
N VAL A 369 -1.26 7.35 -4.04
CA VAL A 369 -2.29 8.41 -3.94
C VAL A 369 -2.56 8.98 -5.32
N ILE A 370 -3.82 8.90 -5.76
CA ILE A 370 -4.28 9.33 -7.08
C ILE A 370 -5.28 10.48 -7.05
N ALA A 371 -5.86 10.79 -5.89
CA ALA A 371 -6.80 11.88 -5.71
C ALA A 371 -6.88 12.27 -4.23
N HIS A 372 -7.63 13.32 -3.93
CA HIS A 372 -8.08 13.62 -2.57
C HIS A 372 -9.61 13.65 -2.54
N VAL A 373 -10.19 13.33 -1.38
CA VAL A 373 -11.64 13.29 -1.17
C VAL A 373 -12.22 14.68 -1.39
N GLY A 374 -13.23 14.79 -2.25
CA GLY A 374 -13.95 16.02 -2.52
C GLY A 374 -15.20 16.17 -1.64
N GLN A 375 -16.10 17.07 -2.04
CA GLN A 375 -17.35 17.35 -1.33
C GLN A 375 -18.55 16.84 -2.12
N TYR A 376 -19.57 16.36 -1.42
CA TYR A 376 -20.84 16.00 -2.06
C TYR A 376 -22.03 16.19 -1.12
N GLN A 377 -22.75 17.30 -1.27
CA GLN A 377 -23.93 17.62 -0.48
C GLN A 377 -25.19 17.35 -1.30
N TRP A 378 -26.13 16.64 -0.69
CA TRP A 378 -27.51 16.51 -1.18
C TRP A 378 -28.43 17.50 -0.45
N ALA A 379 -29.71 17.55 -0.83
CA ALA A 379 -30.69 18.51 -0.31
C ALA A 379 -30.71 18.62 1.23
N THR A 380 -30.74 17.49 1.95
CA THR A 380 -30.75 17.48 3.43
C THR A 380 -29.41 17.87 4.09
N LYS A 381 -28.33 18.03 3.32
CA LYS A 381 -27.03 18.58 3.79
C LYS A 381 -26.75 19.97 3.22
N ALA A 382 -27.66 20.51 2.40
CA ALA A 382 -27.58 21.87 1.93
C ALA A 382 -27.71 22.85 3.13
N GLY A 383 -27.04 23.98 3.03
CA GLY A 383 -26.82 24.88 4.17
C GLY A 383 -27.06 26.35 3.86
N PRO A 384 -26.72 27.24 4.81
CA PRO A 384 -26.86 28.68 4.66
C PRO A 384 -25.92 29.22 3.58
N LEU A 385 -26.21 30.43 3.10
CA LEU A 385 -25.36 31.16 2.16
C LEU A 385 -24.29 31.99 2.93
N PRO A 386 -22.99 31.88 2.61
CA PRO A 386 -22.40 30.98 1.61
C PRO A 386 -22.26 29.54 2.13
N PRO A 387 -22.41 28.54 1.26
CA PRO A 387 -22.29 27.12 1.61
C PRO A 387 -20.92 26.74 2.22
N GLN A 388 -20.92 25.86 3.22
CA GLN A 388 -19.71 25.37 3.88
C GLN A 388 -19.31 23.99 3.35
N ALA A 389 -18.00 23.73 3.19
CA ALA A 389 -17.47 22.41 2.85
C ALA A 389 -17.46 21.52 4.11
N ASN A 390 -18.52 20.75 4.32
CA ASN A 390 -18.71 19.95 5.55
C ASN A 390 -19.14 18.50 5.30
N TYR A 391 -19.16 18.05 4.04
CA TYR A 391 -19.57 16.70 3.67
C TYR A 391 -18.54 16.05 2.73
N PRO A 392 -17.36 15.66 3.25
CA PRO A 392 -16.37 14.95 2.47
C PRO A 392 -16.90 13.58 2.07
N MET A 393 -16.83 13.26 0.78
CA MET A 393 -17.30 11.99 0.26
C MET A 393 -16.49 11.54 -0.96
N LEU A 394 -16.14 10.26 -1.00
CA LEU A 394 -15.63 9.57 -2.18
C LEU A 394 -16.63 8.47 -2.55
N HIS A 395 -17.04 8.41 -3.82
CA HIS A 395 -17.69 7.25 -4.39
C HIS A 395 -16.65 6.39 -5.13
N LEU A 396 -16.55 5.11 -4.78
CA LEU A 396 -15.64 4.15 -5.42
C LEU A 396 -16.43 3.03 -6.10
N GLU A 397 -16.26 2.90 -7.41
CA GLU A 397 -16.92 1.88 -8.22
C GLU A 397 -15.87 1.03 -8.97
N VAL A 398 -16.14 -0.26 -9.13
CA VAL A 398 -15.31 -1.17 -9.92
C VAL A 398 -16.19 -1.92 -10.91
N PHE A 399 -15.84 -1.86 -12.19
CA PHE A 399 -16.63 -2.48 -13.23
C PHE A 399 -15.79 -3.05 -14.37
N ALA A 400 -16.35 -4.01 -15.10
CA ALA A 400 -15.75 -4.66 -16.24
C ALA A 400 -16.76 -4.84 -17.38
N GLY A 401 -16.23 -5.00 -18.59
CA GLY A 401 -17.04 -5.27 -19.77
C GLY A 401 -17.70 -6.65 -19.76
N PRO A 402 -18.43 -7.00 -20.82
CA PRO A 402 -19.13 -8.29 -20.93
C PRO A 402 -18.19 -9.51 -20.90
N ASP A 403 -16.90 -9.33 -21.14
CA ASP A 403 -15.87 -10.37 -21.08
C ASP A 403 -15.58 -10.89 -19.66
N LEU A 404 -16.05 -10.20 -18.61
CA LEU A 404 -15.88 -10.64 -17.22
C LEU A 404 -16.39 -12.06 -17.00
N LYS A 405 -17.57 -12.38 -17.52
CA LYS A 405 -18.18 -13.70 -17.32
C LYS A 405 -17.29 -14.80 -17.91
N ASP A 406 -16.88 -14.63 -19.16
CA ASP A 406 -16.02 -15.60 -19.84
C ASP A 406 -14.65 -15.72 -19.17
N PHE A 407 -14.12 -14.60 -18.64
CA PHE A 407 -12.88 -14.61 -17.87
C PHE A 407 -13.01 -15.39 -16.56
N ILE A 408 -14.11 -15.22 -15.81
CA ILE A 408 -14.35 -15.98 -14.56
C ILE A 408 -14.45 -17.47 -14.87
N ASP A 409 -15.13 -17.86 -15.96
CA ASP A 409 -15.22 -19.26 -16.39
C ASP A 409 -13.83 -19.83 -16.75
N GLN A 410 -13.01 -19.07 -17.48
CA GLN A 410 -11.61 -19.44 -17.77
C GLN A 410 -10.74 -19.50 -16.51
N SER A 411 -10.92 -18.56 -15.60
CA SER A 411 -10.22 -18.45 -14.32
C SER A 411 -10.47 -19.66 -13.44
N ARG A 412 -11.74 -20.06 -13.30
CA ARG A 412 -12.15 -21.27 -12.57
C ARG A 412 -11.56 -22.54 -13.18
N ASN A 413 -11.48 -22.61 -14.52
CA ASN A 413 -10.83 -23.74 -15.18
C ASN A 413 -9.32 -23.76 -14.97
N ARG A 414 -8.63 -22.60 -15.07
CA ARG A 414 -7.20 -22.48 -14.76
C ARG A 414 -6.91 -22.87 -13.31
N ALA A 415 -7.77 -22.48 -12.37
CA ALA A 415 -7.57 -22.78 -10.95
C ALA A 415 -7.54 -24.27 -10.62
N LYS A 416 -8.28 -25.11 -11.39
CA LYS A 416 -8.24 -26.58 -11.25
C LYS A 416 -6.87 -27.17 -11.58
N GLU A 417 -6.06 -26.47 -12.38
CA GLU A 417 -4.70 -26.89 -12.75
C GLU A 417 -3.67 -26.44 -11.70
N LEU A 418 -4.00 -25.49 -10.81
CA LEU A 418 -3.06 -24.93 -9.85
C LEU A 418 -2.80 -25.86 -8.66
N ASN A 419 -1.55 -25.86 -8.18
CA ASN A 419 -1.17 -26.59 -6.98
C ASN A 419 -1.73 -25.94 -5.69
N ASP A 420 -1.69 -26.67 -4.57
CA ASP A 420 -2.26 -26.23 -3.29
C ASP A 420 -1.61 -24.97 -2.70
N LYS A 421 -0.39 -24.61 -3.12
CA LYS A 421 0.24 -23.34 -2.71
C LYS A 421 -0.50 -22.10 -3.25
N ASN A 422 -1.37 -22.29 -4.26
CA ASN A 422 -2.20 -21.23 -4.83
C ASN A 422 -3.63 -21.20 -4.26
N LYS A 423 -3.89 -21.91 -3.16
CA LYS A 423 -5.21 -22.00 -2.53
C LYS A 423 -5.23 -21.42 -1.09
N PRO A 424 -4.98 -20.12 -0.91
CA PRO A 424 -4.89 -19.47 0.40
C PRO A 424 -6.23 -19.21 1.10
N LEU A 425 -7.37 -19.53 0.47
CA LEU A 425 -8.70 -19.21 0.98
C LEU A 425 -9.37 -20.46 1.55
N LEU A 426 -9.66 -20.51 2.84
CA LEU A 426 -10.47 -21.56 3.44
C LEU A 426 -11.95 -21.21 3.27
N GLU A 427 -12.62 -21.91 2.36
CA GLU A 427 -14.06 -21.78 2.16
C GLU A 427 -14.82 -22.76 3.04
N ILE A 428 -15.87 -22.25 3.69
CA ILE A 428 -16.81 -22.98 4.52
C ILE A 428 -18.17 -22.89 3.86
N MET A 429 -18.66 -24.02 3.35
CA MET A 429 -19.93 -24.07 2.65
C MET A 429 -21.10 -24.23 3.63
N PRO A 430 -22.30 -23.74 3.26
CA PRO A 430 -23.51 -24.00 4.04
C PRO A 430 -23.68 -25.49 4.36
N GLY A 431 -24.03 -25.79 5.61
CA GLY A 431 -24.12 -27.14 6.17
C GLY A 431 -22.85 -27.66 6.83
N ALA A 432 -21.70 -26.99 6.69
CA ALA A 432 -20.47 -27.37 7.37
C ALA A 432 -20.63 -27.29 8.90
N LYS A 433 -20.39 -28.39 9.61
CA LYS A 433 -20.47 -28.45 11.07
C LYS A 433 -19.12 -28.15 11.72
N LEU A 434 -19.18 -27.54 12.90
CA LEU A 434 -18.01 -27.25 13.73
C LEU A 434 -17.92 -28.25 14.90
N VAL A 435 -16.71 -28.47 15.39
CA VAL A 435 -16.48 -29.19 16.65
C VAL A 435 -16.56 -28.18 17.79
N SER A 436 -17.66 -28.17 18.53
CA SER A 436 -17.92 -27.23 19.64
C SER A 436 -17.54 -27.80 21.00
N GLU A 437 -17.59 -29.12 21.18
CA GLU A 437 -17.28 -29.79 22.44
C GLU A 437 -15.84 -30.31 22.45
N ILE A 438 -15.05 -29.85 23.43
CA ILE A 438 -13.71 -30.36 23.70
C ILE A 438 -13.82 -31.46 24.77
N PRO A 439 -13.35 -32.69 24.51
CA PRO A 439 -13.37 -33.76 25.49
C PRO A 439 -12.62 -33.39 26.78
N ALA A 440 -13.11 -33.87 27.93
CA ALA A 440 -12.39 -33.74 29.20
C ALA A 440 -11.02 -34.44 29.12
N PRO A 441 -9.98 -33.93 29.81
CA PRO A 441 -8.67 -34.58 29.92
C PRO A 441 -8.79 -36.03 30.42
N ASP A 442 -8.14 -36.97 29.73
CA ASP A 442 -8.17 -38.42 30.01
C ASP A 442 -6.81 -38.98 30.49
N GLN A 443 -5.84 -38.10 30.73
CA GLN A 443 -4.53 -38.43 31.31
C GLN A 443 -4.16 -37.42 32.39
N GLN A 444 -3.55 -37.90 33.48
CA GLN A 444 -3.07 -37.04 34.57
C GLN A 444 -1.66 -37.44 35.02
N LEU A 445 -0.77 -36.46 35.14
CA LEU A 445 0.53 -36.60 35.79
C LEU A 445 0.36 -36.20 37.26
N THR A 446 0.70 -37.10 38.18
CA THR A 446 0.57 -36.88 39.62
C THR A 446 1.88 -36.45 40.29
N GLN A 447 2.99 -36.48 39.53
CA GLN A 447 4.33 -36.12 40.02
C GLN A 447 4.65 -34.64 39.75
N ALA A 448 4.99 -33.91 40.80
CA ALA A 448 5.53 -32.55 40.71
C ALA A 448 7.02 -32.55 40.35
N GLY A 449 7.53 -31.43 39.84
CA GLY A 449 8.94 -31.24 39.49
C GLY A 449 9.34 -31.79 38.12
N LEU A 450 8.39 -32.15 37.26
CA LEU A 450 8.66 -32.67 35.92
C LEU A 450 8.77 -31.52 34.92
N LYS A 451 9.85 -31.50 34.12
CA LYS A 451 9.99 -30.64 32.94
C LYS A 451 9.06 -31.16 31.84
N LEU A 452 8.13 -30.35 31.34
CA LEU A 452 7.25 -30.73 30.24
C LEU A 452 7.92 -30.35 28.90
N VAL A 453 8.63 -31.28 28.28
CA VAL A 453 9.42 -31.00 27.06
C VAL A 453 8.59 -31.29 25.81
N PRO A 454 8.35 -30.33 24.90
CA PRO A 454 7.65 -30.59 23.64
C PRO A 454 8.29 -31.71 22.81
N THR A 455 7.48 -32.59 22.21
CA THR A 455 7.95 -33.71 21.36
C THR A 455 7.99 -33.38 19.87
N GLY A 456 7.53 -32.20 19.45
CA GLY A 456 7.50 -31.72 18.07
C GLY A 456 7.48 -30.20 18.00
N ASP A 457 7.30 -29.64 16.79
CA ASP A 457 7.19 -28.19 16.58
C ASP A 457 5.88 -27.68 17.20
N ALA A 458 6.00 -26.97 18.32
CA ALA A 458 4.88 -26.54 19.18
C ALA A 458 4.37 -25.12 18.85
N LYS A 459 4.60 -24.62 17.63
CA LYS A 459 4.37 -23.21 17.30
C LYS A 459 2.88 -22.87 17.30
N ALA A 460 2.51 -21.87 18.10
CA ALA A 460 1.21 -21.18 18.05
C ALA A 460 -0.04 -22.10 18.10
N SER A 461 0.09 -23.32 18.61
CA SER A 461 -1.03 -24.26 18.80
C SER A 461 -1.54 -24.21 20.24
N ARG A 462 -2.85 -24.35 20.43
CA ARG A 462 -3.52 -24.39 21.74
C ARG A 462 -3.05 -25.54 22.59
N TRP A 463 -2.90 -26.72 21.97
CA TRP A 463 -2.40 -27.90 22.62
C TRP A 463 -1.05 -28.31 22.05
N VAL A 464 -0.17 -28.76 22.93
CA VAL A 464 1.19 -29.20 22.59
C VAL A 464 1.42 -30.58 23.19
N LYS A 465 1.93 -31.49 22.37
CA LYS A 465 2.36 -32.81 22.84
C LYS A 465 3.70 -32.67 23.57
N VAL A 466 3.72 -33.06 24.84
CA VAL A 466 4.90 -32.98 25.71
C VAL A 466 5.30 -34.35 26.23
N GLN A 467 6.61 -34.58 26.34
CA GLN A 467 7.22 -35.65 27.09
C GLN A 467 7.60 -35.11 28.46
N PRO A 468 6.96 -35.59 29.55
CA PRO A 468 7.40 -35.26 30.90
C PRO A 468 8.78 -35.85 31.15
N LYS A 469 9.68 -35.06 31.74
CA LYS A 469 11.05 -35.48 32.07
C LYS A 469 11.43 -35.10 33.50
N SER A 470 12.06 -36.00 34.22
CA SER A 470 12.70 -35.68 35.50
C SER A 470 14.04 -34.97 35.25
N MET A 471 14.38 -34.02 36.12
CA MET A 471 15.64 -33.28 36.06
C MET A 471 16.58 -33.74 37.18
N THR A 472 17.78 -34.17 36.80
CA THR A 472 18.88 -34.42 37.73
C THR A 472 20.04 -33.48 37.43
N THR A 473 20.50 -32.75 38.44
CA THR A 473 21.64 -31.84 38.36
C THR A 473 22.86 -32.51 38.97
N GLN A 474 23.90 -32.75 38.15
CA GLN A 474 25.21 -33.10 38.70
C GLN A 474 25.97 -31.81 39.05
N PRO A 475 26.48 -31.66 40.29
CA PRO A 475 27.28 -30.51 40.69
C PRO A 475 28.55 -30.39 39.84
N ALA A 476 28.94 -29.16 39.52
CA ALA A 476 30.20 -28.88 38.84
C ALA A 476 31.39 -29.41 39.64
N LYS A 477 32.27 -30.19 39.01
CA LYS A 477 33.60 -30.53 39.53
C LYS A 477 34.66 -29.75 38.75
N GLY A 478 35.30 -28.78 39.40
CA GLY A 478 36.36 -27.94 38.81
C GLY A 478 35.83 -26.92 37.78
N HIS A 479 36.61 -26.60 36.76
CA HIS A 479 36.25 -25.62 35.70
C HIS A 479 35.17 -26.09 34.71
N LYS A 480 34.51 -27.25 34.93
CA LYS A 480 33.44 -27.74 34.06
C LYS A 480 32.08 -27.28 34.57
N LYS A 481 31.25 -26.69 33.69
CA LYS A 481 29.85 -26.35 33.99
C LYS A 481 29.09 -27.62 34.42
N GLY A 482 28.21 -27.50 35.41
CA GLY A 482 27.35 -28.61 35.86
C GLY A 482 26.45 -29.10 34.73
N THR A 483 26.25 -30.41 34.66
CA THR A 483 25.47 -31.07 33.61
C THR A 483 24.07 -31.37 34.13
N GLN A 484 23.04 -30.95 33.39
CA GLN A 484 21.65 -31.33 33.64
C GLN A 484 21.30 -32.53 32.77
N THR A 485 20.79 -33.60 33.37
CA THR A 485 20.32 -34.79 32.66
C THR A 485 18.80 -34.86 32.76
N LEU A 486 18.13 -34.99 31.62
CA LEU A 486 16.68 -35.13 31.50
C LEU A 486 16.34 -36.59 31.20
N THR A 487 15.49 -37.21 32.01
CA THR A 487 15.04 -38.60 31.81
C THR A 487 13.54 -38.65 31.64
N ASP A 488 13.04 -39.39 30.65
CA ASP A 488 11.62 -39.47 30.35
C ASP A 488 10.83 -40.13 31.51
N VAL A 489 9.68 -39.54 31.84
CA VAL A 489 8.77 -40.02 32.89
C VAL A 489 7.37 -40.18 32.29
N GLY A 490 6.84 -41.41 32.34
CA GLY A 490 5.51 -41.71 31.82
C GLY A 490 5.39 -41.58 30.30
N LYS A 491 4.16 -41.71 29.80
CA LYS A 491 3.83 -41.54 28.38
C LYS A 491 3.71 -40.05 28.03
N PRO A 492 4.08 -39.65 26.80
CA PRO A 492 3.77 -38.31 26.32
C PRO A 492 2.26 -38.05 26.37
N LEU A 493 1.88 -36.79 26.57
CA LEU A 493 0.50 -36.34 26.61
C LEU A 493 0.37 -34.96 25.98
N TRP A 494 -0.82 -34.64 25.50
CA TRP A 494 -1.19 -33.30 25.07
C TRP A 494 -1.56 -32.46 26.28
N VAL A 495 -1.02 -31.23 26.35
CA VAL A 495 -1.34 -30.26 27.39
C VAL A 495 -1.66 -28.91 26.77
N GLU A 496 -2.34 -28.04 27.51
CA GLU A 496 -2.46 -26.62 27.15
C GLU A 496 -1.07 -26.02 26.93
N SER A 497 -0.90 -25.25 25.85
CA SER A 497 0.40 -24.74 25.39
C SER A 497 1.16 -23.93 26.42
N ARG A 498 0.44 -23.21 27.30
CA ARG A 498 1.00 -22.48 28.45
C ARG A 498 1.80 -23.36 29.43
N LEU A 499 1.58 -24.68 29.42
CA LEU A 499 2.31 -25.64 30.27
C LEU A 499 3.58 -26.17 29.58
N ALA A 500 3.71 -26.01 28.26
CA ALA A 500 4.86 -26.48 27.53
C ALA A 500 6.16 -25.79 27.97
N ASN A 501 7.24 -26.55 28.08
CA ASN A 501 8.57 -26.14 28.53
C ASN A 501 8.65 -25.60 29.98
N THR A 502 7.55 -25.70 30.74
CA THR A 502 7.51 -25.37 32.17
C THR A 502 7.87 -26.57 33.05
N VAL A 503 8.01 -26.34 34.35
CA VAL A 503 8.18 -27.39 35.36
C VAL A 503 6.86 -27.54 36.12
N SER A 504 6.35 -28.76 36.23
CA SER A 504 5.10 -29.01 36.95
C SER A 504 5.25 -28.65 38.44
N THR A 505 4.35 -27.83 38.97
CA THR A 505 4.28 -27.49 40.40
C THR A 505 3.33 -28.41 41.17
N GLY A 506 2.58 -29.26 40.46
CA GLY A 506 1.60 -30.19 41.00
C GLY A 506 1.06 -31.10 39.90
N ASN A 507 -0.18 -31.58 40.06
CA ASN A 507 -0.81 -32.45 39.08
C ASN A 507 -1.06 -31.73 37.75
N VAL A 508 -0.74 -32.39 36.64
CA VAL A 508 -0.98 -31.87 35.28
C VAL A 508 -1.97 -32.77 34.58
N SER A 509 -3.15 -32.24 34.26
CA SER A 509 -4.15 -32.93 33.44
C SER A 509 -3.89 -32.64 31.95
N GLY A 510 -4.07 -33.65 31.12
CA GLY A 510 -3.90 -33.58 29.67
C GLY A 510 -4.62 -34.72 28.95
N TRP A 511 -4.32 -34.88 27.67
CA TRP A 511 -4.97 -35.88 26.82
C TRP A 511 -3.98 -36.89 26.26
N GLN A 512 -4.39 -38.15 26.19
CA GLN A 512 -3.61 -39.22 25.55
C GLN A 512 -3.49 -38.97 24.04
N ASN A 513 -4.59 -38.54 23.42
CA ASN A 513 -4.70 -38.22 21.99
C ASN A 513 -4.96 -36.73 21.78
N PHE A 514 -4.84 -36.26 20.53
CA PHE A 514 -5.18 -34.88 20.21
C PHE A 514 -6.65 -34.60 20.56
N PRO A 515 -7.01 -33.48 21.22
CA PRO A 515 -8.35 -33.31 21.78
C PRO A 515 -9.48 -33.16 20.76
N LEU A 516 -9.20 -32.69 19.54
CA LEU A 516 -10.23 -32.46 18.52
C LEU A 516 -10.39 -33.65 17.57
N ASP A 517 -11.64 -33.92 17.21
CA ASP A 517 -12.01 -34.95 16.22
C ASP A 517 -13.15 -34.43 15.34
N GLY A 518 -12.90 -34.36 14.03
CA GLY A 518 -13.85 -33.81 13.05
C GLY A 518 -15.09 -34.67 12.89
N ALA A 519 -14.99 -35.97 13.19
CA ALA A 519 -16.16 -36.87 13.21
C ALA A 519 -17.14 -36.54 14.35
N LYS A 520 -16.70 -35.76 15.36
CA LYS A 520 -17.52 -35.28 16.47
C LYS A 520 -18.09 -33.89 16.23
N ALA A 521 -18.04 -33.36 15.01
CA ALA A 521 -18.73 -32.12 14.68
C ALA A 521 -20.26 -32.34 14.78
N THR A 522 -20.89 -31.69 15.75
CA THR A 522 -22.31 -31.81 16.08
C THR A 522 -23.04 -30.47 15.92
N GLY A 523 -24.36 -30.48 16.11
CA GLY A 523 -25.19 -29.29 15.97
C GLY A 523 -25.51 -28.90 14.52
N PRO A 524 -26.21 -27.77 14.33
CA PRO A 524 -26.53 -27.23 13.02
C PRO A 524 -25.27 -26.73 12.31
N GLY A 525 -25.17 -26.97 11.00
CA GLY A 525 -24.05 -26.49 10.18
C GLY A 525 -24.14 -25.00 9.87
N ALA A 526 -23.11 -24.44 9.23
CA ALA A 526 -23.09 -23.05 8.77
C ALA A 526 -24.31 -22.73 7.90
N ASP A 527 -24.98 -21.62 8.18
CA ASP A 527 -26.12 -21.18 7.37
C ASP A 527 -25.68 -20.33 6.16
N PHE A 528 -24.52 -19.68 6.30
CA PHE A 528 -23.90 -18.85 5.28
C PHE A 528 -22.66 -19.52 4.71
N ARG A 529 -22.22 -19.02 3.55
CA ARG A 529 -20.91 -19.34 3.01
C ARG A 529 -19.91 -18.34 3.57
N ASP A 530 -18.84 -18.83 4.17
CA ASP A 530 -17.75 -18.00 4.69
C ASP A 530 -16.44 -18.29 3.94
N VAL A 531 -15.64 -17.25 3.67
CA VAL A 531 -14.33 -17.39 3.03
C VAL A 531 -13.26 -16.71 3.88
N TYR A 532 -12.47 -17.53 4.56
CA TYR A 532 -11.39 -17.05 5.40
C TYR A 532 -10.06 -17.04 4.66
N ARG A 533 -9.27 -15.98 4.83
CA ARG A 533 -7.88 -15.99 4.38
C ARG A 533 -7.05 -16.78 5.38
N ARG A 534 -6.19 -17.68 4.90
CA ARG A 534 -5.27 -18.44 5.75
C ARG A 534 -4.46 -17.53 6.69
N ALA A 535 -3.99 -16.40 6.17
CA ALA A 535 -3.22 -15.42 6.93
C ALA A 535 -4.02 -14.81 8.11
N ASP A 536 -5.34 -14.70 8.02
CA ASP A 536 -6.18 -14.19 9.11
C ASP A 536 -6.48 -15.29 10.13
N LEU A 537 -6.73 -16.50 9.66
CA LEU A 537 -6.93 -17.67 10.51
C LEU A 537 -5.71 -17.92 11.42
N ASP A 538 -4.52 -17.78 10.86
CA ASP A 538 -3.26 -17.96 11.61
C ASP A 538 -2.99 -16.82 12.61
N LYS A 539 -3.73 -15.70 12.56
CA LYS A 539 -3.66 -14.57 13.52
C LYS A 539 -4.65 -14.69 14.69
N LEU A 540 -5.53 -15.71 14.72
CA LEU A 540 -6.61 -15.83 15.73
C LEU A 540 -6.13 -16.04 17.18
N GLY A 541 -4.81 -16.14 17.42
CA GLY A 541 -4.24 -16.39 18.74
C GLY A 541 -4.08 -17.88 19.04
N ALA A 542 -3.12 -18.22 19.90
CA ALA A 542 -2.78 -19.61 20.19
C ALA A 542 -3.93 -20.40 20.84
N GLU A 543 -4.91 -19.73 21.45
CA GLU A 543 -6.12 -20.32 22.01
C GLU A 543 -7.18 -20.69 20.97
N ASN A 544 -7.05 -20.20 19.74
CA ASN A 544 -7.97 -20.43 18.63
C ASN A 544 -7.32 -21.13 17.43
N VAL A 545 -6.03 -21.48 17.54
CA VAL A 545 -5.29 -22.24 16.52
C VAL A 545 -4.81 -23.53 17.15
N ALA A 546 -4.94 -24.67 16.47
CA ALA A 546 -4.38 -25.93 16.94
C ALA A 546 -3.81 -26.75 15.79
N ILE A 547 -2.75 -27.52 16.08
CA ILE A 547 -2.09 -28.41 15.12
C ILE A 547 -2.11 -29.82 15.68
N ASP A 548 -2.67 -30.77 14.93
CA ASP A 548 -2.77 -32.15 15.38
C ASP A 548 -1.48 -32.97 15.13
N ASP A 549 -1.48 -34.24 15.55
CA ASP A 549 -0.34 -35.14 15.39
C ASP A 549 0.02 -35.47 13.93
N LYS A 550 -0.86 -35.15 12.98
CA LYS A 550 -0.64 -35.30 11.54
C LYS A 550 -0.19 -34.00 10.87
N GLY A 551 -0.01 -32.93 11.65
CA GLY A 551 0.36 -31.61 11.16
C GLY A 551 -0.81 -30.85 10.52
N ARG A 552 -2.06 -31.27 10.74
CA ARG A 552 -3.23 -30.59 10.22
C ARG A 552 -3.61 -29.43 11.12
N HIS A 553 -3.97 -28.31 10.51
CA HIS A 553 -4.42 -27.12 11.20
C HIS A 553 -5.91 -27.15 11.52
N TRP A 554 -6.21 -26.58 12.67
CA TRP A 554 -7.53 -26.38 13.21
C TRP A 554 -7.68 -24.93 13.64
N TRP A 555 -8.82 -24.33 13.32
CA TRP A 555 -9.15 -22.98 13.76
C TRP A 555 -10.48 -22.95 14.46
N ASN A 556 -10.51 -22.27 15.60
CA ASN A 556 -11.73 -21.94 16.30
C ASN A 556 -12.31 -20.65 15.69
N ILE A 557 -13.35 -20.81 14.89
CA ILE A 557 -13.93 -19.73 14.09
C ILE A 557 -15.38 -19.47 14.51
N THR A 558 -15.91 -18.35 14.06
CA THR A 558 -17.29 -17.96 14.28
C THR A 558 -18.04 -17.98 12.96
N ILE A 559 -19.14 -18.72 12.88
CA ILE A 559 -20.03 -18.80 11.72
C ILE A 559 -21.39 -18.20 12.06
N GLY A 560 -22.06 -17.65 11.04
CA GLY A 560 -23.39 -17.09 11.16
C GLY A 560 -24.51 -18.13 11.14
N SER A 561 -25.61 -17.80 11.81
CA SER A 561 -26.86 -18.53 11.80
C SER A 561 -27.98 -17.67 11.19
N LYS A 562 -28.96 -18.32 10.53
CA LYS A 562 -30.12 -17.63 9.93
C LYS A 562 -30.98 -16.86 10.94
N ASP A 563 -30.96 -17.25 12.20
CA ASP A 563 -31.67 -16.57 13.30
C ASP A 563 -30.92 -15.33 13.84
N GLY A 564 -29.86 -14.89 13.14
CA GLY A 564 -29.00 -13.77 13.54
C GLY A 564 -27.98 -14.11 14.63
N SER A 565 -27.99 -15.34 15.17
CA SER A 565 -27.01 -15.76 16.17
C SER A 565 -25.67 -16.19 15.55
N ALA A 566 -24.61 -16.15 16.35
CA ALA A 566 -23.29 -16.63 15.97
C ALA A 566 -22.98 -17.96 16.66
N ARG A 567 -22.36 -18.91 15.93
CA ARG A 567 -21.88 -20.18 16.51
C ARG A 567 -20.37 -20.21 16.43
N GLN A 568 -19.72 -20.61 17.51
CA GLN A 568 -18.27 -20.75 17.56
C GLN A 568 -17.88 -22.22 17.66
N GLY A 569 -16.81 -22.61 16.97
CA GLY A 569 -16.27 -23.95 17.09
C GLY A 569 -15.09 -24.20 16.15
N TRP A 570 -14.51 -25.39 16.28
CA TRP A 570 -13.31 -25.77 15.57
C TRP A 570 -13.61 -26.37 14.21
N VAL A 571 -12.85 -25.94 13.21
CA VAL A 571 -12.83 -26.51 11.87
C VAL A 571 -11.42 -26.97 11.51
N CYS A 572 -11.30 -28.11 10.84
CA CYS A 572 -10.02 -28.61 10.31
C CYS A 572 -9.88 -28.25 8.83
N GLU A 573 -8.66 -27.98 8.38
CA GLU A 573 -8.35 -27.79 6.95
C GLU A 573 -8.63 -29.04 6.08
N THR A 574 -8.85 -30.21 6.67
CA THR A 574 -9.16 -31.44 5.94
C THR A 574 -10.19 -32.29 6.67
N GLY A 575 -10.78 -33.26 5.95
CA GLY A 575 -11.69 -34.26 6.54
C GLY A 575 -13.16 -33.86 6.55
N ASN A 576 -13.50 -32.64 6.12
CA ASN A 576 -14.88 -32.21 5.87
C ASN A 576 -15.01 -31.77 4.40
N PRO A 577 -15.84 -32.42 3.56
CA PRO A 577 -15.99 -32.03 2.16
C PRO A 577 -16.62 -30.64 1.97
N LEU A 578 -17.26 -30.09 3.01
CA LEU A 578 -17.83 -28.74 3.02
C LEU A 578 -16.84 -27.66 3.46
N VAL A 579 -15.58 -28.03 3.74
CA VAL A 579 -14.51 -27.11 4.13
C VAL A 579 -13.31 -27.36 3.23
N GLN A 580 -12.95 -26.39 2.40
CA GLN A 580 -11.94 -26.59 1.36
C GLN A 580 -11.07 -25.36 1.17
N PHE A 581 -9.76 -25.57 0.96
CA PHE A 581 -8.90 -24.53 0.43
C PHE A 581 -9.19 -24.27 -1.04
N ARG A 582 -9.40 -23.01 -1.40
CA ARG A 582 -9.76 -22.52 -2.73
C ARG A 582 -8.75 -21.49 -3.21
N SER A 583 -8.57 -21.44 -4.52
CA SER A 583 -7.80 -20.38 -5.15
C SER A 583 -8.64 -19.11 -5.28
N PRO A 584 -8.06 -17.89 -5.13
CA PRO A 584 -8.69 -16.63 -5.52
C PRO A 584 -9.24 -16.65 -6.95
N TRP A 585 -8.58 -17.42 -7.83
CA TRP A 585 -8.98 -17.61 -9.23
C TRP A 585 -10.21 -18.50 -9.42
N GLU A 586 -10.70 -19.16 -8.36
CA GLU A 586 -12.01 -19.82 -8.37
C GLU A 586 -13.16 -18.85 -8.06
N TRP A 587 -12.82 -17.65 -7.56
CA TRP A 587 -13.76 -16.65 -7.08
C TRP A 587 -14.74 -17.24 -6.05
N PRO A 588 -14.24 -17.82 -4.94
CA PRO A 588 -15.09 -18.47 -3.94
C PRO A 588 -16.10 -17.48 -3.38
N GLY A 589 -17.36 -17.90 -3.33
CA GLY A 589 -18.49 -17.07 -2.92
C GLY A 589 -19.03 -16.09 -3.97
N PHE A 590 -18.26 -15.72 -5.00
CA PHE A 590 -18.74 -14.77 -6.01
C PHE A 590 -19.82 -15.37 -6.91
N VAL A 591 -20.92 -14.64 -7.02
CA VAL A 591 -22.07 -14.97 -7.87
C VAL A 591 -22.35 -13.83 -8.85
N LEU A 592 -22.72 -14.20 -10.07
CA LEU A 592 -23.09 -13.25 -11.11
C LEU A 592 -24.60 -13.13 -11.11
N VAL A 593 -25.11 -11.90 -11.10
CA VAL A 593 -26.53 -11.57 -11.07
C VAL A 593 -26.83 -10.56 -12.17
N ASP A 594 -27.87 -10.80 -12.98
CA ASP A 594 -28.31 -9.83 -13.99
C ASP A 594 -29.52 -9.03 -13.49
N ASN A 595 -29.33 -7.71 -13.30
CA ASN A 595 -30.39 -6.79 -12.91
C ASN A 595 -30.77 -5.82 -14.06
N GLY A 596 -30.21 -6.01 -15.26
CA GLY A 596 -30.34 -5.07 -16.38
C GLY A 596 -31.76 -4.89 -16.92
N SER A 597 -32.72 -5.77 -16.57
CA SER A 597 -34.12 -5.64 -16.97
C SER A 597 -34.98 -4.78 -16.02
N VAL A 598 -34.43 -4.33 -14.89
CA VAL A 598 -35.17 -3.57 -13.88
C VAL A 598 -34.81 -2.09 -13.98
N SER A 599 -35.80 -1.23 -14.23
CA SER A 599 -35.56 0.21 -14.35
C SER A 599 -35.39 0.89 -12.98
N PRO A 600 -34.71 2.05 -12.90
CA PRO A 600 -34.65 2.85 -11.67
C PRO A 600 -36.04 3.19 -11.11
N ALA A 601 -37.01 3.50 -11.98
CA ALA A 601 -38.38 3.78 -11.57
C ALA A 601 -39.06 2.57 -10.91
N ASP A 602 -38.85 1.35 -11.43
CA ASP A 602 -39.41 0.14 -10.82
C ASP A 602 -38.73 -0.20 -9.49
N MET A 603 -37.42 -0.01 -9.38
CA MET A 603 -36.70 -0.11 -8.09
C MET A 603 -37.22 0.90 -7.06
N TYR A 604 -37.48 2.14 -7.48
CA TYR A 604 -38.00 3.17 -6.58
C TYR A 604 -39.44 2.89 -6.14
N LYS A 605 -40.32 2.39 -7.02
CA LYS A 605 -41.66 1.92 -6.63
C LYS A 605 -41.59 0.78 -5.61
N ARG A 606 -40.66 -0.17 -5.79
CA ARG A 606 -40.39 -1.21 -4.78
C ARG A 606 -39.99 -0.57 -3.46
N PHE A 607 -39.07 0.40 -3.46
CA PHE A 607 -38.63 1.08 -2.24
C PHE A 607 -39.79 1.76 -1.50
N LEU A 608 -40.61 2.54 -2.21
CA LEU A 608 -41.79 3.19 -1.63
C LEU A 608 -42.74 2.16 -1.00
N HIS A 609 -42.94 1.02 -1.67
CA HIS A 609 -43.78 -0.06 -1.17
C HIS A 609 -43.20 -0.75 0.06
N ALA A 610 -41.93 -1.15 0.00
CA ALA A 610 -41.26 -1.87 1.08
C ALA A 610 -41.11 -1.02 2.35
N THR A 611 -40.89 0.30 2.19
CA THR A 611 -40.72 1.23 3.31
C THR A 611 -42.01 1.93 3.73
N GLU A 612 -43.14 1.60 3.09
CA GLU A 612 -44.46 2.18 3.39
C GLU A 612 -44.47 3.72 3.33
N GLN A 613 -43.67 4.30 2.44
CA GLN A 613 -43.55 5.76 2.25
C GLN A 613 -44.62 6.29 1.29
N TYR A 614 -45.88 6.13 1.69
CA TYR A 614 -47.04 6.65 0.95
C TYR A 614 -47.46 8.03 1.45
N LEU A 615 -48.20 8.77 0.61
CA LEU A 615 -48.91 9.95 1.11
C LEU A 615 -50.10 9.54 1.99
N ALA A 616 -50.58 10.46 2.82
CA ALA A 616 -51.67 10.20 3.78
C ALA A 616 -53.00 9.78 3.12
N ASP A 617 -53.16 10.04 1.82
CA ASP A 617 -54.33 9.72 1.00
C ASP A 617 -54.12 8.51 0.06
N GLU A 618 -53.04 7.76 0.22
CA GLU A 618 -52.69 6.62 -0.63
C GLU A 618 -52.66 5.31 0.16
N GLU A 619 -53.22 4.25 -0.44
CA GLU A 619 -53.19 2.90 0.14
C GLU A 619 -51.94 2.08 -0.27
N GLY A 620 -51.13 2.60 -1.22
CA GLY A 620 -49.90 1.95 -1.69
C GLY A 620 -50.11 0.71 -2.58
N THR A 621 -51.37 0.38 -2.90
CA THR A 621 -51.75 -0.78 -3.71
C THR A 621 -51.28 -0.68 -5.16
N GLU A 622 -51.09 0.55 -5.69
CA GLU A 622 -50.58 0.74 -7.06
C GLU A 622 -49.14 0.24 -7.26
N PHE A 623 -48.34 0.16 -6.19
CA PHE A 623 -46.95 -0.27 -6.27
C PHE A 623 -46.77 -1.77 -6.02
N MET A 624 -47.75 -2.43 -5.40
CA MET A 624 -47.68 -3.83 -4.96
C MET A 624 -47.30 -4.78 -6.11
N GLY A 625 -47.93 -4.64 -7.28
CA GLY A 625 -47.63 -5.49 -8.44
C GLY A 625 -46.21 -5.30 -8.98
N THR A 626 -45.70 -4.06 -8.98
CA THR A 626 -44.33 -3.77 -9.41
C THR A 626 -43.32 -4.25 -8.37
N ALA A 627 -43.58 -4.00 -7.09
CA ALA A 627 -42.73 -4.45 -5.99
C ALA A 627 -42.59 -5.98 -5.99
N ALA A 628 -43.68 -6.73 -6.14
CA ALA A 628 -43.66 -8.18 -6.24
C ALA A 628 -42.83 -8.67 -7.44
N LYS A 629 -42.94 -8.00 -8.60
CA LYS A 629 -42.13 -8.31 -9.79
C LYS A 629 -40.64 -8.07 -9.54
N VAL A 630 -40.27 -6.96 -8.89
CA VAL A 630 -38.86 -6.66 -8.58
C VAL A 630 -38.31 -7.59 -7.50
N ASN A 631 -39.09 -7.94 -6.47
CA ASN A 631 -38.69 -8.90 -5.42
C ASN A 631 -38.42 -10.30 -6.00
N ALA A 632 -39.21 -10.72 -6.98
CA ALA A 632 -38.99 -11.96 -7.71
C ALA A 632 -37.76 -11.93 -8.65
N GLY A 633 -37.12 -10.76 -8.81
CA GLY A 633 -35.89 -10.60 -9.58
C GLY A 633 -34.67 -11.21 -8.88
N GLU A 634 -33.67 -11.60 -9.67
CA GLU A 634 -32.49 -12.33 -9.19
C GLU A 634 -31.72 -11.56 -8.11
N LEU A 635 -31.56 -10.23 -8.28
CA LEU A 635 -30.84 -9.39 -7.33
C LEU A 635 -31.51 -9.38 -5.95
N ILE A 636 -32.80 -9.06 -5.89
CA ILE A 636 -33.51 -8.95 -4.61
C ILE A 636 -33.63 -10.31 -3.94
N THR A 637 -34.00 -11.37 -4.68
CA THR A 637 -34.04 -12.73 -4.13
C THR A 637 -32.68 -13.20 -3.59
N THR A 638 -31.57 -12.78 -4.21
CA THR A 638 -30.24 -13.12 -3.73
C THR A 638 -29.87 -12.34 -2.47
N LEU A 639 -30.22 -11.05 -2.41
CA LEU A 639 -30.02 -10.23 -1.22
C LEU A 639 -30.89 -10.70 -0.03
N GLU A 640 -32.17 -10.97 -0.23
CA GLU A 640 -33.08 -11.48 0.81
C GLU A 640 -32.47 -12.73 1.46
N LYS A 641 -32.03 -13.70 0.65
CA LYS A 641 -31.36 -14.92 1.16
C LYS A 641 -30.07 -14.65 1.93
N ALA A 642 -29.40 -13.54 1.64
CA ALA A 642 -28.10 -13.21 2.21
C ALA A 642 -28.19 -12.39 3.50
N ILE A 643 -29.16 -11.48 3.62
CA ILE A 643 -29.16 -10.44 4.67
C ILE A 643 -30.52 -10.13 5.30
N ASP A 644 -31.61 -10.74 4.85
CA ASP A 644 -32.92 -10.56 5.48
C ASP A 644 -32.98 -11.35 6.81
N THR A 645 -32.48 -10.71 7.87
CA THR A 645 -32.36 -11.33 9.21
C THR A 645 -33.61 -11.18 10.07
N ASN A 646 -34.51 -10.26 9.72
CA ASN A 646 -35.75 -10.02 10.45
C ASN A 646 -36.93 -10.83 9.86
N ASP A 647 -36.72 -11.50 8.72
CA ASP A 647 -37.68 -12.33 7.98
C ASP A 647 -38.95 -11.54 7.63
N ASP A 648 -38.80 -10.22 7.41
CA ASP A 648 -39.90 -9.35 6.99
C ASP A 648 -40.09 -9.33 5.46
N GLY A 649 -39.21 -10.01 4.72
CA GLY A 649 -39.26 -10.13 3.26
C GLY A 649 -38.88 -8.82 2.56
N LYS A 650 -38.22 -7.90 3.26
CA LYS A 650 -37.77 -6.61 2.74
C LYS A 650 -36.24 -6.59 2.72
N VAL A 651 -35.71 -5.86 1.74
CA VAL A 651 -34.28 -5.53 1.67
C VAL A 651 -34.15 -4.03 1.50
N THR A 652 -33.53 -3.42 2.50
CA THR A 652 -33.35 -1.97 2.63
C THR A 652 -31.87 -1.60 2.75
N ALA A 653 -31.57 -0.32 2.53
CA ALA A 653 -30.24 0.22 2.75
C ALA A 653 -29.77 0.08 4.21
N GLN A 654 -30.69 0.07 5.17
CA GLN A 654 -30.38 -0.11 6.58
C GLN A 654 -29.93 -1.55 6.89
N GLU A 655 -30.53 -2.54 6.22
CA GLU A 655 -30.09 -3.94 6.33
C GLU A 655 -28.75 -4.16 5.64
N LEU A 656 -28.51 -3.53 4.48
CA LEU A 656 -27.18 -3.54 3.86
C LEU A 656 -26.12 -2.95 4.79
N LYS A 657 -26.43 -1.82 5.43
CA LYS A 657 -25.55 -1.19 6.42
C LYS A 657 -25.25 -2.13 7.59
N HIS A 658 -26.27 -2.76 8.18
CA HIS A 658 -26.09 -3.65 9.31
C HIS A 658 -25.32 -4.93 8.92
N ALA A 659 -25.59 -5.46 7.73
CA ALA A 659 -24.87 -6.60 7.18
C ALA A 659 -23.36 -6.36 7.05
N LEU A 660 -22.93 -5.13 6.73
CA LEU A 660 -21.51 -4.77 6.67
C LEU A 660 -20.79 -4.83 8.03
N GLU A 661 -21.51 -4.88 9.15
CA GLU A 661 -20.95 -5.00 10.50
C GLU A 661 -20.54 -6.44 10.84
N THR A 662 -21.04 -7.41 10.06
CA THR A 662 -20.96 -8.85 10.34
C THR A 662 -20.30 -9.60 9.18
N ARG A 663 -19.33 -10.48 9.48
CA ARG A 663 -18.47 -11.11 8.45
C ARG A 663 -19.20 -11.83 7.33
N TRP A 664 -20.01 -12.83 7.67
CA TRP A 664 -20.69 -13.66 6.67
C TRP A 664 -21.68 -12.86 5.81
N MET A 665 -22.34 -11.85 6.39
CA MET A 665 -23.30 -11.00 5.66
C MET A 665 -22.56 -10.01 4.74
N ALA A 666 -21.48 -9.39 5.23
CA ALA A 666 -20.63 -8.51 4.43
C ALA A 666 -19.98 -9.26 3.25
N GLU A 667 -19.50 -10.48 3.48
CA GLU A 667 -18.96 -11.35 2.42
C GLU A 667 -20.06 -11.73 1.42
N ALA A 668 -21.28 -12.06 1.88
CA ALA A 668 -22.39 -12.37 0.98
C ALA A 668 -22.77 -11.19 0.06
N ILE A 669 -22.82 -9.96 0.58
CA ILE A 669 -23.08 -8.76 -0.24
C ILE A 669 -21.91 -8.47 -1.18
N SER A 670 -20.69 -8.46 -0.66
CA SER A 670 -19.50 -8.03 -1.41
C SER A 670 -19.04 -9.02 -2.48
N HIS A 671 -19.58 -10.23 -2.47
CA HIS A 671 -19.35 -11.25 -3.50
C HIS A 671 -20.42 -11.23 -4.61
N LEU A 672 -21.40 -10.32 -4.57
CA LEU A 672 -22.31 -10.11 -5.69
C LEU A 672 -21.61 -9.34 -6.81
N VAL A 673 -21.55 -9.95 -8.00
CA VAL A 673 -21.16 -9.29 -9.26
C VAL A 673 -22.43 -9.01 -10.03
N VAL A 674 -22.84 -7.75 -10.11
CA VAL A 674 -24.15 -7.41 -10.67
C VAL A 674 -24.00 -6.71 -12.01
N ARG A 675 -24.68 -7.23 -13.03
CA ARG A 675 -24.84 -6.53 -14.30
C ARG A 675 -26.00 -5.56 -14.19
N ASN A 676 -25.73 -4.28 -14.37
CA ASN A 676 -26.75 -3.24 -14.33
C ASN A 676 -26.33 -2.03 -15.14
N GLU A 677 -27.31 -1.25 -15.58
CA GLU A 677 -27.05 0.05 -16.20
C GLU A 677 -26.26 0.98 -15.26
N THR A 678 -25.21 1.62 -15.77
CA THR A 678 -24.37 2.58 -15.05
C THR A 678 -25.15 3.86 -14.71
N GLU A 679 -24.86 4.44 -13.54
CA GLU A 679 -25.45 5.71 -13.10
C GLU A 679 -24.85 6.92 -13.86
N TRP A 680 -23.69 6.73 -14.48
CA TRP A 680 -22.85 7.80 -15.03
C TRP A 680 -23.07 8.10 -16.53
N GLY A 681 -24.09 7.48 -17.14
CA GLY A 681 -24.41 7.57 -18.57
C GLY A 681 -25.88 7.27 -18.88
N GLY A 682 -26.20 7.17 -20.17
CA GLY A 682 -27.56 6.83 -20.64
C GLY A 682 -28.54 8.00 -20.75
N GLY A 683 -28.11 9.24 -20.51
CA GLY A 683 -28.98 10.42 -20.58
C GLY A 683 -29.94 10.51 -19.38
N LEU A 684 -30.84 11.50 -19.40
CA LEU A 684 -31.75 11.76 -18.29
C LEU A 684 -33.03 10.92 -18.32
N GLY A 685 -33.38 10.28 -19.45
CA GLY A 685 -34.68 9.63 -19.63
C GLY A 685 -35.05 8.65 -18.53
N LYS A 686 -34.12 7.76 -18.13
CA LYS A 686 -34.35 6.79 -17.03
C LYS A 686 -34.59 7.44 -15.67
N TRP A 687 -34.08 8.66 -15.47
CA TRP A 687 -34.29 9.45 -14.26
C TRP A 687 -35.60 10.25 -14.38
N GLU A 688 -35.92 10.80 -15.55
CA GLU A 688 -37.17 11.51 -15.81
C GLU A 688 -38.41 10.63 -15.59
N GLU A 689 -38.29 9.31 -15.79
CA GLU A 689 -39.32 8.32 -15.44
C GLU A 689 -39.73 8.33 -13.95
N LEU A 690 -38.87 8.82 -13.05
CA LEU A 690 -39.17 8.98 -11.62
C LEU A 690 -40.06 10.20 -11.33
N THR A 691 -40.14 11.17 -12.26
CA THR A 691 -40.83 12.46 -12.03
C THR A 691 -42.27 12.31 -11.53
N PRO A 692 -43.12 11.42 -12.10
CA PRO A 692 -44.47 11.22 -11.58
C PRO A 692 -44.53 10.68 -10.14
N LEU A 693 -43.46 10.04 -9.67
CA LEU A 693 -43.36 9.46 -8.33
C LEU A 693 -42.93 10.48 -7.27
N MET A 694 -42.40 11.64 -7.68
CA MET A 694 -41.86 12.67 -6.77
C MET A 694 -42.94 13.55 -6.13
N LYS A 695 -44.16 13.57 -6.70
CA LYS A 695 -45.36 14.22 -6.14
C LYS A 695 -45.06 15.65 -5.64
N LYS A 696 -45.20 15.91 -4.33
CA LYS A 696 -45.00 17.25 -3.72
C LYS A 696 -43.55 17.76 -3.79
N GLN A 697 -42.58 16.92 -4.14
CA GLN A 697 -41.17 17.25 -4.22
C GLN A 697 -40.69 17.57 -5.65
N THR A 698 -41.61 17.85 -6.59
CA THR A 698 -41.29 18.03 -8.02
C THR A 698 -40.20 19.09 -8.27
N GLU A 699 -40.21 20.23 -7.57
CA GLU A 699 -39.17 21.27 -7.76
C GLU A 699 -37.80 20.85 -7.20
N LEU A 700 -37.79 20.13 -6.08
CA LEU A 700 -36.55 19.53 -5.54
C LEU A 700 -36.01 18.48 -6.50
N TRP A 701 -36.89 17.68 -7.11
CA TRP A 701 -36.51 16.67 -8.09
C TRP A 701 -35.96 17.27 -9.38
N LYS A 702 -36.55 18.34 -9.91
CA LYS A 702 -35.98 19.06 -11.08
C LYS A 702 -34.55 19.52 -10.80
N THR A 703 -34.33 20.05 -9.61
CA THR A 703 -33.00 20.47 -9.14
C THR A 703 -32.03 19.27 -9.08
N GLU A 704 -32.51 18.10 -8.69
CA GLU A 704 -31.74 16.86 -8.68
C GLU A 704 -31.46 16.33 -10.10
N LEU A 705 -32.41 16.42 -11.03
CA LEU A 705 -32.20 16.08 -12.44
C LEU A 705 -31.09 16.92 -13.07
N ASP A 706 -31.05 18.23 -12.78
CA ASP A 706 -29.98 19.13 -13.24
C ASP A 706 -28.62 18.70 -12.68
N ARG A 707 -28.58 18.26 -11.41
CA ARG A 707 -27.36 17.72 -10.78
C ARG A 707 -26.93 16.42 -11.44
N LEU A 708 -27.86 15.48 -11.65
CA LEU A 708 -27.59 14.19 -12.32
C LEU A 708 -27.06 14.41 -13.74
N ALA A 709 -27.58 15.40 -14.46
CA ALA A 709 -27.09 15.75 -15.80
C ALA A 709 -25.60 16.11 -15.80
N LYS A 710 -25.15 16.90 -14.81
CA LYS A 710 -23.75 17.32 -14.66
C LYS A 710 -22.81 16.19 -14.23
N LEU A 711 -23.36 15.16 -13.56
CA LEU A 711 -22.61 13.98 -13.15
C LEU A 711 -22.36 12.99 -14.30
N GLN A 712 -23.04 13.12 -15.45
CA GLN A 712 -22.82 12.22 -16.57
C GLN A 712 -21.47 12.44 -17.25
N TRP A 713 -20.79 11.34 -17.57
CA TRP A 713 -19.46 11.36 -18.20
C TRP A 713 -19.16 10.14 -19.07
N TRP A 714 -19.90 9.04 -18.89
CA TRP A 714 -19.65 7.75 -19.56
C TRP A 714 -19.46 7.87 -21.07
N GLU A 715 -20.33 8.63 -21.72
CA GLU A 715 -20.32 8.85 -23.17
C GLU A 715 -19.09 9.64 -23.66
N GLN A 716 -18.47 10.45 -22.79
CA GLN A 716 -17.35 11.32 -23.13
C GLN A 716 -16.02 10.58 -23.21
N ILE A 717 -15.94 9.34 -22.71
CA ILE A 717 -14.71 8.54 -22.69
C ILE A 717 -14.70 7.39 -23.72
N LYS A 718 -15.65 7.40 -24.66
CA LYS A 718 -15.66 6.46 -25.78
C LYS A 718 -14.31 6.51 -26.52
N GLY A 719 -13.70 5.34 -26.71
CA GLY A 719 -12.40 5.21 -27.37
C GLY A 719 -11.23 4.88 -26.44
N VAL A 720 -11.44 4.89 -25.11
CA VAL A 720 -10.48 4.29 -24.17
C VAL A 720 -10.42 2.78 -24.38
N ASP A 721 -9.21 2.24 -24.51
CA ASP A 721 -8.98 0.81 -24.79
C ASP A 721 -9.60 -0.11 -23.72
N GLY A 722 -10.44 -1.05 -24.17
CA GLY A 722 -11.14 -2.00 -23.31
C GLY A 722 -12.30 -1.42 -22.49
N PHE A 723 -12.62 -0.12 -22.63
CA PHE A 723 -13.75 0.48 -21.94
C PHE A 723 -15.09 -0.12 -22.44
N PRO A 724 -16.05 -0.44 -21.55
CA PRO A 724 -17.31 -1.05 -21.97
C PRO A 724 -18.07 -0.16 -22.96
N ALA A 725 -18.49 -0.75 -24.08
CA ALA A 725 -19.24 -0.04 -25.12
C ALA A 725 -20.73 0.10 -24.78
N ASP A 726 -21.27 -0.83 -23.99
CA ASP A 726 -22.63 -0.78 -23.48
C ASP A 726 -22.71 0.00 -22.15
N LEU A 727 -23.93 0.38 -21.80
CA LEU A 727 -24.23 1.08 -20.54
C LEU A 727 -24.43 0.11 -19.37
N SER A 728 -24.32 -1.20 -19.57
CA SER A 728 -24.66 -2.22 -18.57
C SER A 728 -23.45 -3.11 -18.27
N PRO A 729 -22.35 -2.55 -17.74
CA PRO A 729 -21.19 -3.31 -17.36
C PRO A 729 -21.50 -4.23 -16.17
N TRP A 730 -20.57 -5.13 -15.87
CA TRP A 730 -20.57 -5.90 -14.62
C TRP A 730 -19.91 -5.09 -13.52
N HIS A 731 -20.62 -4.85 -12.44
CA HIS A 731 -20.14 -4.15 -11.25
C HIS A 731 -19.68 -5.14 -10.19
N VAL A 732 -18.60 -4.80 -9.49
CA VAL A 732 -18.00 -5.64 -8.45
C VAL A 732 -17.76 -4.79 -7.21
N HIS A 733 -18.14 -5.30 -6.04
CA HIS A 733 -17.85 -4.60 -4.79
C HIS A 733 -16.33 -4.44 -4.60
N PRO A 734 -15.78 -3.23 -4.45
CA PRO A 734 -14.33 -2.98 -4.42
C PRO A 734 -13.62 -3.72 -3.28
N ILE A 735 -14.15 -3.66 -2.06
CA ILE A 735 -13.55 -4.31 -0.88
C ILE A 735 -13.56 -5.85 -1.01
N GLY A 736 -14.65 -6.45 -1.49
CA GLY A 736 -14.73 -7.90 -1.73
C GLY A 736 -13.72 -8.36 -2.78
N LEU A 737 -13.61 -7.63 -3.91
CA LEU A 737 -12.62 -7.93 -4.95
C LEU A 737 -11.18 -7.88 -4.42
N ILE A 738 -10.83 -6.81 -3.71
CA ILE A 738 -9.51 -6.66 -3.09
C ILE A 738 -9.27 -7.80 -2.10
N GLY A 739 -10.24 -8.09 -1.23
CA GLY A 739 -10.16 -9.17 -0.23
C GLY A 739 -9.84 -10.53 -0.85
N ASN A 740 -10.48 -10.86 -1.98
CA ASN A 740 -10.26 -12.12 -2.70
C ASN A 740 -8.82 -12.26 -3.22
N PHE A 741 -8.29 -11.22 -3.89
CA PHE A 741 -6.97 -11.32 -4.54
C PHE A 741 -5.79 -10.95 -3.63
N MET A 742 -5.99 -10.08 -2.65
CA MET A 742 -4.99 -9.75 -1.61
C MET A 742 -4.73 -10.93 -0.66
N ALA A 743 -5.62 -11.93 -0.63
CA ALA A 743 -5.48 -13.15 0.16
C ALA A 743 -4.30 -14.05 -0.23
N SER A 744 -3.67 -13.81 -1.37
CA SER A 744 -2.47 -14.53 -1.81
C SER A 744 -1.22 -14.27 -0.95
N GLY A 745 -1.36 -13.56 0.18
CA GLY A 745 -0.23 -13.09 0.96
C GLY A 745 0.52 -12.08 0.11
N GLY A 746 -0.03 -10.87 0.00
CA GLY A 746 0.70 -9.78 -0.64
C GLY A 746 2.12 -9.71 -0.07
N ALA A 747 3.10 -9.43 -0.93
CA ALA A 747 4.48 -9.26 -0.49
C ALA A 747 4.51 -8.31 0.70
N ALA A 748 5.11 -8.73 1.81
CA ALA A 748 5.27 -7.86 2.95
C ALA A 748 6.11 -6.65 2.51
N THR A 749 5.57 -5.44 2.73
CA THR A 749 6.23 -4.16 2.41
C THR A 749 6.36 -3.27 3.63
N THR A 750 5.86 -3.72 4.78
CA THR A 750 5.94 -3.05 6.08
C THR A 750 6.45 -4.03 7.12
N ILE A 751 7.18 -3.52 8.12
CA ILE A 751 7.63 -4.36 9.25
C ILE A 751 6.44 -4.67 10.17
N SER A 752 6.37 -5.89 10.72
CA SER A 752 5.36 -6.27 11.72
C SER A 752 5.75 -5.81 13.13
N ASP A 753 4.79 -5.80 14.07
CA ASP A 753 5.08 -5.53 15.48
C ASP A 753 6.03 -6.56 16.09
N ASP A 754 5.90 -7.85 15.72
CA ASP A 754 6.86 -8.89 16.11
C ASP A 754 8.25 -8.62 15.51
N GLY A 755 8.31 -8.10 14.28
CA GLY A 755 9.56 -7.64 13.65
C GLY A 755 10.21 -6.47 14.37
N ILE A 756 9.42 -5.47 14.80
CA ILE A 756 9.89 -4.37 15.64
C ILE A 756 10.41 -4.90 16.97
N TYR A 757 9.65 -5.78 17.64
CA TYR A 757 10.05 -6.37 18.91
C TYR A 757 11.29 -7.26 18.76
N PHE A 758 11.44 -7.96 17.63
CA PHE A 758 12.64 -8.71 17.30
C PHE A 758 13.87 -7.80 17.20
N ILE A 759 13.77 -6.65 16.51
CA ILE A 759 14.87 -5.66 16.47
C ILE A 759 15.15 -5.14 17.87
N PHE A 760 14.13 -4.80 18.66
CA PHE A 760 14.28 -4.36 20.04
C PHE A 760 15.06 -5.40 20.86
N MET A 761 14.68 -6.68 20.81
CA MET A 761 15.36 -7.74 21.54
C MET A 761 16.84 -7.87 21.15
N GLN A 762 17.18 -7.64 19.88
CA GLN A 762 18.57 -7.69 19.39
C GLN A 762 19.42 -6.47 19.75
N GLU A 763 18.80 -5.33 20.04
CA GLU A 763 19.49 -4.04 20.24
C GLU A 763 19.44 -3.54 21.69
N HIS A 764 18.43 -3.92 22.48
CA HIS A 764 18.27 -3.41 23.84
C HIS A 764 19.37 -3.89 24.79
N LEU A 765 19.78 -3.00 25.69
CA LEU A 765 20.71 -3.30 26.78
C LEU A 765 20.22 -2.60 28.04
N GLU A 766 19.78 -3.39 29.02
CA GLU A 766 19.29 -2.88 30.29
C GLU A 766 20.37 -2.05 31.02
N GLY A 767 19.95 -0.88 31.51
CA GLY A 767 20.83 0.11 32.14
C GLY A 767 21.60 1.00 31.16
N VAL A 768 21.56 0.68 29.86
CA VAL A 768 22.24 1.44 28.79
C VAL A 768 21.24 2.09 27.85
N THR A 769 20.47 1.31 27.10
CA THR A 769 19.57 1.83 26.05
C THR A 769 18.35 2.53 26.60
N ASN A 770 17.87 2.13 27.79
CA ASN A 770 16.81 2.82 28.50
C ASN A 770 17.22 4.22 29.00
N ARG A 771 18.48 4.61 28.86
CA ARG A 771 19.06 5.87 29.31
C ARG A 771 19.78 6.58 28.16
N LEU A 772 20.09 7.86 28.35
CA LEU A 772 20.91 8.59 27.39
C LEU A 772 22.34 8.04 27.39
N HIS A 773 22.78 7.55 26.24
CA HIS A 773 24.09 6.95 26.09
C HIS A 773 24.75 7.33 24.76
N TRP A 774 26.06 7.16 24.69
CA TRP A 774 26.84 7.37 23.46
C TRP A 774 27.49 6.04 23.05
N PRO A 775 27.06 5.42 21.93
CA PRO A 775 27.58 4.13 21.48
C PRO A 775 29.05 4.15 21.02
N GLY A 776 29.64 5.34 20.84
CA GLY A 776 30.98 5.52 20.29
C GLY A 776 31.00 5.84 18.80
N GLY A 777 32.20 6.08 18.25
CA GLY A 777 32.39 6.28 16.81
C GLY A 777 31.71 7.55 16.26
N ALA A 778 30.92 7.38 15.19
CA ALA A 778 30.27 8.47 14.48
C ALA A 778 28.89 8.86 15.03
N SER A 779 28.40 8.15 16.05
CA SER A 779 27.08 8.35 16.66
C SER A 779 26.99 9.63 17.49
N GLY A 780 25.77 10.14 17.63
CA GLY A 780 25.40 11.20 18.57
C GLY A 780 24.85 10.68 19.89
N VAL A 781 24.22 11.57 20.65
CA VAL A 781 23.46 11.20 21.86
C VAL A 781 22.34 10.24 21.44
N THR A 782 22.27 9.08 22.06
CA THR A 782 21.35 8.00 21.68
C THR A 782 20.43 7.64 22.84
N LEU A 783 19.16 7.34 22.53
CA LEU A 783 18.16 6.81 23.46
C LEU A 783 17.45 5.60 22.86
N GLY A 784 17.01 4.66 23.69
CA GLY A 784 16.40 3.42 23.25
C GLY A 784 17.32 2.58 22.36
N ALA A 785 16.72 1.66 21.62
CA ALA A 785 17.41 0.72 20.72
C ALA A 785 17.89 1.39 19.40
N GLY A 786 18.46 2.61 19.45
CA GLY A 786 19.11 3.26 18.31
C GLY A 786 18.54 4.61 17.84
N TYR A 787 17.79 5.33 18.68
CA TYR A 787 17.36 6.70 18.36
C TYR A 787 18.53 7.69 18.52
N ASP A 788 19.31 7.89 17.44
CA ASP A 788 20.50 8.75 17.41
C ASP A 788 20.18 10.23 17.12
N MET A 789 20.48 11.14 18.03
CA MET A 789 20.09 12.55 17.92
C MET A 789 21.01 13.41 17.04
N LYS A 790 22.10 12.86 16.47
CA LYS A 790 23.09 13.61 15.69
C LYS A 790 22.49 14.34 14.48
N ALA A 791 21.61 13.68 13.73
CA ALA A 791 21.00 14.26 12.53
C ALA A 791 19.63 14.90 12.81
N ARG A 792 19.23 15.00 14.08
CA ARG A 792 17.91 15.46 14.50
C ARG A 792 17.99 16.88 15.05
N THR A 793 16.90 17.62 14.90
CA THR A 793 16.74 18.95 15.51
C THR A 793 16.22 18.82 16.92
N ALA A 794 16.48 19.81 17.79
CA ALA A 794 15.96 19.82 19.15
C ALA A 794 14.42 19.72 19.14
N GLU A 795 13.73 20.45 18.24
CA GLU A 795 12.27 20.39 18.14
C GLU A 795 11.77 18.98 17.76
N SER A 796 12.42 18.31 16.80
CA SER A 796 12.03 16.94 16.43
C SER A 796 12.23 15.95 17.58
N VAL A 797 13.30 16.13 18.38
CA VAL A 797 13.54 15.30 19.56
C VAL A 797 12.45 15.53 20.60
N VAL A 798 12.08 16.78 20.89
CA VAL A 798 10.96 17.07 21.82
C VAL A 798 9.67 16.42 21.34
N ALA A 799 9.32 16.57 20.06
CA ALA A 799 8.09 16.00 19.51
C ALA A 799 8.05 14.47 19.61
N ASP A 800 9.16 13.80 19.29
CA ASP A 800 9.25 12.34 19.38
C ASP A 800 9.20 11.86 20.84
N MET A 801 9.86 12.56 21.78
CA MET A 801 9.82 12.23 23.20
C MET A 801 8.40 12.38 23.78
N LYS A 802 7.68 13.44 23.40
CA LYS A 802 6.28 13.62 23.80
C LYS A 802 5.36 12.57 23.18
N ALA A 803 5.62 12.17 21.94
CA ALA A 803 4.84 11.13 21.25
C ALA A 803 4.93 9.76 21.94
N ILE A 804 6.03 9.44 22.62
CA ILE A 804 6.18 8.23 23.46
C ILE A 804 5.77 8.46 24.93
N GLY A 805 5.05 9.55 25.19
CA GLY A 805 4.47 9.87 26.50
C GLY A 805 5.49 10.33 27.55
N LEU A 806 6.59 10.99 27.18
CA LEU A 806 7.43 11.73 28.12
C LEU A 806 6.89 13.15 28.35
N ASP A 807 7.08 13.66 29.56
CA ASP A 807 6.68 15.03 29.92
C ASP A 807 7.58 16.08 29.26
N ASP A 808 7.07 17.32 29.21
CA ASP A 808 7.72 18.43 28.53
C ASP A 808 9.11 18.78 29.08
N ALA A 809 9.32 18.63 30.39
CA ALA A 809 10.60 18.93 31.01
C ALA A 809 11.63 17.88 30.63
N THR A 810 11.27 16.60 30.71
CA THR A 810 12.12 15.48 30.29
C THR A 810 12.44 15.56 28.80
N ALA A 811 11.42 15.80 27.95
CA ALA A 811 11.59 15.93 26.50
C ALA A 811 12.53 17.10 26.13
N THR A 812 12.39 18.24 26.80
CA THR A 812 13.27 19.42 26.61
C THR A 812 14.69 19.14 27.07
N ALA A 813 14.88 18.44 28.19
CA ALA A 813 16.20 18.09 28.66
C ALA A 813 16.91 17.13 27.68
N ILE A 814 16.19 16.14 27.13
CA ILE A 814 16.72 15.21 26.13
C ILE A 814 17.12 15.93 24.84
N SER A 815 16.33 16.92 24.40
CA SER A 815 16.57 17.63 23.13
C SER A 815 17.88 18.43 23.10
N GLY A 816 18.47 18.74 24.25
CA GLY A 816 19.82 19.30 24.35
C GLY A 816 20.92 18.41 23.77
N GLY A 817 20.64 17.12 23.55
CA GLY A 817 21.53 16.18 22.86
C GLY A 817 21.48 16.25 21.33
N ALA A 818 20.53 17.00 20.76
CA ALA A 818 20.35 17.14 19.32
C ALA A 818 21.59 17.75 18.63
N GLY A 819 22.02 17.16 17.53
CA GLY A 819 23.18 17.64 16.77
C GLY A 819 24.55 17.35 17.40
N LEU A 820 24.60 16.82 18.63
CA LEU A 820 25.87 16.51 19.29
C LEU A 820 26.49 15.23 18.73
N GLU A 821 27.82 15.21 18.59
CA GLU A 821 28.61 14.05 18.17
C GLU A 821 29.93 13.94 18.94
N LYS A 822 30.58 12.78 18.86
CA LYS A 822 31.92 12.53 19.44
C LYS A 822 31.99 12.89 20.94
N ASP A 823 33.01 13.63 21.34
CA ASP A 823 33.27 14.02 22.74
C ASP A 823 32.10 14.81 23.35
N ALA A 824 31.44 15.69 22.57
CA ALA A 824 30.30 16.47 23.05
C ALA A 824 29.10 15.58 23.38
N ALA A 825 28.81 14.58 22.54
CA ALA A 825 27.75 13.61 22.82
C ALA A 825 28.08 12.75 24.04
N ARG A 826 29.33 12.27 24.14
CA ARG A 826 29.81 11.50 25.29
C ARG A 826 29.63 12.27 26.60
N ASP A 827 30.08 13.52 26.62
CA ASP A 827 30.09 14.33 27.83
C ASP A 827 28.67 14.77 28.21
N PHE A 828 27.81 15.03 27.22
CA PHE A 828 26.38 15.25 27.45
C PHE A 828 25.70 14.02 28.07
N CYS A 829 25.94 12.82 27.53
CA CYS A 829 25.38 11.59 28.09
C CYS A 829 25.86 11.36 29.53
N LYS A 830 27.15 11.53 29.82
CA LYS A 830 27.68 11.39 31.19
C LYS A 830 27.00 12.31 32.20
N LYS A 831 26.64 13.52 31.79
CA LYS A 831 26.00 14.51 32.67
C LYS A 831 24.49 14.28 32.82
N ASN A 832 23.83 13.77 31.78
CA ASN A 832 22.37 13.72 31.69
C ASN A 832 21.81 12.28 31.63
N GLN A 833 22.63 11.26 31.90
CA GLN A 833 22.28 9.85 31.74
C GLN A 833 20.96 9.48 32.47
N ASP A 834 20.76 10.04 33.66
CA ASP A 834 19.62 9.74 34.53
C ASP A 834 18.41 10.66 34.34
N VAL A 835 18.44 11.56 33.36
CA VAL A 835 17.26 12.40 33.01
C VAL A 835 16.08 11.53 32.58
N VAL A 836 16.34 10.34 32.04
CA VAL A 836 15.31 9.42 31.58
C VAL A 836 15.70 7.97 31.88
N ASN A 837 14.69 7.17 32.22
CA ASN A 837 14.77 5.73 32.32
C ASN A 837 13.52 5.13 31.66
N LEU A 838 13.63 4.74 30.38
CA LEU A 838 12.50 4.23 29.60
C LEU A 838 12.11 2.81 30.02
N SER A 839 10.80 2.54 30.04
CA SER A 839 10.30 1.16 30.02
C SER A 839 10.63 0.48 28.68
N ASN A 840 10.56 -0.84 28.64
CA ASN A 840 10.74 -1.58 27.39
C ASN A 840 9.71 -1.15 26.33
N ASP A 841 8.45 -0.97 26.72
CA ASP A 841 7.39 -0.53 25.82
C ASP A 841 7.69 0.83 25.18
N LYS A 842 8.17 1.81 25.97
CA LYS A 842 8.57 3.12 25.44
C LYS A 842 9.79 3.04 24.52
N GLN A 843 10.72 2.12 24.77
CA GLN A 843 11.84 1.87 23.86
C GLN A 843 11.36 1.26 22.54
N VAL A 844 10.36 0.37 22.57
CA VAL A 844 9.71 -0.19 21.38
C VAL A 844 8.97 0.89 20.60
N GLU A 845 8.17 1.73 21.27
CA GLU A 845 7.50 2.88 20.63
C GLU A 845 8.49 3.83 19.96
N LEU A 846 9.62 4.11 20.60
CA LEU A 846 10.67 4.96 20.03
C LEU A 846 11.33 4.32 18.80
N LEU A 847 11.40 2.99 18.74
CA LEU A 847 11.94 2.23 17.61
C LEU A 847 11.09 2.44 16.34
N HIS A 848 9.76 2.60 16.46
CA HIS A 848 8.88 2.95 15.34
C HIS A 848 9.23 4.29 14.66
N LYS A 849 9.99 5.19 15.32
CA LYS A 849 10.50 6.44 14.73
C LYS A 849 11.78 6.25 13.91
N THR A 850 12.47 5.13 14.05
CA THR A 850 13.79 4.88 13.43
C THR A 850 13.72 3.84 12.31
N VAL A 851 12.96 2.76 12.52
CA VAL A 851 12.85 1.62 11.60
C VAL A 851 12.31 1.95 10.19
N PRO A 852 11.41 2.95 9.98
CA PRO A 852 10.87 3.24 8.64
C PRO A 852 11.92 3.52 7.56
N ALA A 853 13.11 4.02 7.92
CA ALA A 853 14.20 4.20 6.96
C ALA A 853 14.70 2.87 6.37
N TYR A 854 14.79 1.83 7.21
CA TYR A 854 15.26 0.50 6.82
C TYR A 854 14.19 -0.28 6.06
N VAL A 855 12.91 -0.12 6.42
CA VAL A 855 11.77 -0.63 5.61
C VAL A 855 11.86 -0.12 4.17
N ARG A 856 12.11 1.19 3.97
CA ARG A 856 12.33 1.76 2.63
C ARG A 856 13.56 1.17 1.92
N MET A 857 14.63 0.87 2.66
CA MET A 857 15.82 0.22 2.08
C MET A 857 15.50 -1.18 1.56
N VAL A 858 14.74 -2.00 2.32
CA VAL A 858 14.32 -3.35 1.90
C VAL A 858 13.43 -3.26 0.67
N ASN A 859 12.36 -2.45 0.70
CA ASN A 859 11.44 -2.25 -0.43
C ASN A 859 12.16 -1.75 -1.70
N LYS A 860 13.20 -0.93 -1.54
CA LYS A 860 13.98 -0.44 -2.67
C LYS A 860 14.90 -1.52 -3.25
N ALA A 861 15.50 -2.36 -2.42
CA ALA A 861 16.54 -3.30 -2.84
C ALA A 861 15.99 -4.67 -3.27
N VAL A 862 14.93 -5.17 -2.63
CA VAL A 862 14.33 -6.47 -2.92
C VAL A 862 13.19 -6.30 -3.91
N LYS A 863 13.17 -7.16 -4.95
CA LYS A 863 12.24 -7.10 -6.10
C LYS A 863 11.34 -8.32 -6.18
N VAL A 864 11.65 -9.37 -5.42
CA VAL A 864 10.84 -10.57 -5.29
C VAL A 864 9.86 -10.43 -4.13
N GLN A 865 8.73 -11.14 -4.18
CA GLN A 865 7.77 -11.13 -3.09
C GLN A 865 8.36 -11.82 -1.85
N LEU A 866 8.18 -11.21 -0.69
CA LEU A 866 8.64 -11.72 0.61
C LEU A 866 7.45 -12.03 1.51
N LYS A 867 7.55 -13.09 2.31
CA LYS A 867 6.66 -13.30 3.46
C LYS A 867 6.97 -12.28 4.55
N GLN A 868 6.03 -12.09 5.49
CA GLN A 868 6.22 -11.16 6.61
C GLN A 868 7.51 -11.41 7.40
N THR A 869 7.78 -12.67 7.78
CA THR A 869 9.00 -13.01 8.54
C THR A 869 10.29 -12.84 7.73
N GLU A 870 10.23 -13.06 6.41
CA GLU A 870 11.36 -12.83 5.51
C GLU A 870 11.66 -11.33 5.41
N PHE A 871 10.61 -10.50 5.29
CA PHE A 871 10.71 -9.06 5.29
C PHE A 871 11.27 -8.54 6.63
N ASP A 872 10.71 -8.99 7.76
CA ASP A 872 11.13 -8.58 9.10
C ASP A 872 12.60 -8.96 9.38
N ALA A 873 13.03 -10.15 8.95
CA ALA A 873 14.44 -10.56 9.02
C ALA A 873 15.35 -9.65 8.19
N LEU A 874 14.94 -9.27 6.98
CA LEU A 874 15.72 -8.36 6.15
C LEU A 874 15.71 -6.93 6.68
N VAL A 875 14.64 -6.46 7.31
CA VAL A 875 14.62 -5.14 7.96
C VAL A 875 15.56 -5.15 9.17
N SER A 876 15.57 -6.23 9.97
CA SER A 876 16.52 -6.39 11.08
C SER A 876 17.98 -6.45 10.60
N TYR A 877 18.25 -7.17 9.51
CA TYR A 877 19.56 -7.18 8.89
C TYR A 877 19.93 -5.81 8.30
N ALA A 878 19.01 -5.11 7.63
CA ALA A 878 19.24 -3.75 7.12
C ALA A 878 19.51 -2.74 8.24
N TYR A 879 18.91 -2.95 9.41
CA TYR A 879 19.14 -2.14 10.61
C TYR A 879 20.58 -2.25 11.13
N ASN A 880 21.16 -3.46 11.07
CA ASN A 880 22.54 -3.73 11.49
C ASN A 880 23.26 -4.65 10.51
N PRO A 881 23.63 -4.20 9.30
CA PRO A 881 24.01 -5.13 8.24
C PRO A 881 25.41 -5.72 8.45
N GLY A 882 26.31 -5.03 9.16
CA GLY A 882 27.72 -5.41 9.27
C GLY A 882 28.49 -5.43 7.93
N GLY A 883 27.79 -5.30 6.80
CA GLY A 883 28.30 -5.33 5.42
C GLY A 883 27.37 -6.13 4.50
N GLY A 884 27.73 -6.22 3.21
CA GLY A 884 27.14 -7.18 2.27
C GLY A 884 25.69 -6.98 1.83
N TRP A 885 25.01 -5.91 2.27
CA TRP A 885 23.60 -5.65 1.97
C TRP A 885 23.25 -5.85 0.49
N THR A 886 23.92 -5.15 -0.42
CA THR A 886 23.69 -5.26 -1.87
C THR A 886 23.87 -6.69 -2.39
N LYS A 887 24.90 -7.39 -1.91
CA LYS A 887 25.19 -8.76 -2.35
C LYS A 887 24.09 -9.74 -1.90
N VAL A 888 23.62 -9.60 -0.65
CA VAL A 888 22.52 -10.39 -0.09
C VAL A 888 21.24 -10.13 -0.88
N THR A 889 20.87 -8.86 -1.11
CA THR A 889 19.65 -8.54 -1.84
C THR A 889 19.70 -8.99 -3.30
N ASP A 890 20.87 -8.89 -3.96
CA ASP A 890 21.05 -9.39 -5.33
C ASP A 890 20.94 -10.92 -5.42
N MET A 891 21.41 -11.66 -4.41
CA MET A 891 21.23 -13.11 -4.33
C MET A 891 19.75 -13.47 -4.14
N ILE A 892 19.06 -12.78 -3.22
CA ILE A 892 17.62 -12.97 -2.98
C ILE A 892 16.81 -12.70 -4.25
N ASN A 893 17.09 -11.59 -4.94
CA ASN A 893 16.43 -11.23 -6.20
C ASN A 893 16.65 -12.26 -7.32
N ARG A 894 17.71 -13.07 -7.24
CA ARG A 894 18.02 -14.16 -8.18
C ARG A 894 17.54 -15.53 -7.70
N GLY A 895 16.82 -15.61 -6.57
CA GLY A 895 16.35 -16.86 -5.98
C GLY A 895 17.43 -17.70 -5.29
N GLN A 896 18.63 -17.14 -5.07
CA GLN A 896 19.78 -17.80 -4.44
C GLN A 896 19.70 -17.70 -2.91
N ILE A 897 18.64 -18.27 -2.33
CA ILE A 897 18.34 -18.12 -0.90
C ILE A 897 19.40 -18.76 0.01
N PRO A 898 19.85 -20.01 -0.20
CA PRO A 898 20.89 -20.61 0.64
C PRO A 898 22.18 -19.79 0.67
N GLU A 899 22.60 -19.26 -0.49
CA GLU A 899 23.78 -18.42 -0.63
C GLU A 899 23.61 -17.07 0.08
N ALA A 900 22.42 -16.46 -0.03
CA ALA A 900 22.11 -15.22 0.70
C ALA A 900 22.19 -15.41 2.22
N MET A 901 21.64 -16.51 2.75
CA MET A 901 21.66 -16.81 4.19
C MET A 901 23.07 -17.15 4.70
N ALA A 902 23.85 -17.89 3.89
CA ALA A 902 25.27 -18.11 4.16
C ALA A 902 26.05 -16.78 4.15
N GLN A 903 25.67 -15.85 3.26
CA GLN A 903 26.30 -14.54 3.15
C GLN A 903 25.99 -13.64 4.34
N ILE A 904 24.76 -13.61 4.85
CA ILE A 904 24.37 -12.93 6.10
C ILE A 904 25.23 -13.46 7.26
N SER A 905 25.39 -14.78 7.36
CA SER A 905 26.15 -15.45 8.43
C SER A 905 27.65 -15.09 8.49
N GLN A 906 28.20 -14.46 7.45
CA GLN A 906 29.61 -14.03 7.41
C GLN A 906 29.85 -12.67 8.08
N TYR A 907 28.82 -11.82 8.21
CA TYR A 907 28.97 -10.45 8.74
C TYR A 907 28.87 -10.42 10.26
N VAL A 908 29.88 -11.01 10.89
CA VAL A 908 29.99 -11.19 12.36
C VAL A 908 31.17 -10.43 12.98
N TYR A 909 31.78 -9.52 12.23
CA TYR A 909 33.00 -8.81 12.62
C TYR A 909 32.72 -7.35 13.01
N SER A 910 33.38 -6.86 14.05
CA SER A 910 33.46 -5.44 14.40
C SER A 910 34.91 -5.10 14.76
N GLY A 911 35.46 -4.02 14.18
CA GLY A 911 36.88 -3.66 14.36
C GLY A 911 37.88 -4.76 13.95
N GLY A 912 37.51 -5.62 12.99
CA GLY A 912 38.32 -6.76 12.55
C GLY A 912 38.28 -8.01 13.44
N LYS A 913 37.47 -8.01 14.52
CA LYS A 913 37.31 -9.16 15.43
C LYS A 913 35.90 -9.73 15.35
N VAL A 914 35.77 -11.06 15.48
CA VAL A 914 34.47 -11.74 15.58
C VAL A 914 33.80 -11.34 16.90
N PHE A 915 32.51 -11.00 16.85
CA PHE A 915 31.72 -10.62 18.02
C PHE A 915 30.58 -11.63 18.24
N ASP A 916 30.57 -12.30 19.40
CA ASP A 916 29.60 -13.36 19.71
C ASP A 916 28.14 -12.91 19.60
N GLY A 917 27.87 -11.64 19.95
CA GLY A 917 26.54 -11.05 19.79
C GLY A 917 26.09 -11.01 18.33
N LEU A 918 26.99 -10.63 17.41
CA LEU A 918 26.69 -10.61 15.97
C LEU A 918 26.51 -12.03 15.44
N VAL A 919 27.31 -13.00 15.87
CA VAL A 919 27.13 -14.41 15.48
C VAL A 919 25.73 -14.91 15.83
N LYS A 920 25.26 -14.63 17.05
CA LYS A 920 23.92 -15.04 17.49
C LYS A 920 22.83 -14.28 16.74
N ARG A 921 22.97 -12.97 16.57
CA ARG A 921 22.02 -12.17 15.80
C ARG A 921 21.88 -12.64 14.35
N ARG A 922 22.98 -12.86 13.64
CA ARG A 922 22.96 -13.38 12.25
C ARG A 922 22.24 -14.73 12.20
N LYS A 923 22.45 -15.59 13.21
CA LYS A 923 21.74 -16.87 13.32
C LYS A 923 20.24 -16.67 13.54
N ASP A 924 19.85 -15.76 14.42
CA ASP A 924 18.44 -15.45 14.70
C ASP A 924 17.75 -14.86 13.46
N GLU A 925 18.39 -13.93 12.73
CA GLU A 925 17.89 -13.35 11.47
C GLU A 925 17.73 -14.42 10.37
N VAL A 926 18.73 -15.30 10.19
CA VAL A 926 18.64 -16.42 9.26
C VAL A 926 17.53 -17.39 9.67
N THR A 927 17.36 -17.63 10.96
CA THR A 927 16.29 -18.49 11.51
C THR A 927 14.93 -17.86 11.24
N LEU A 928 14.77 -16.56 11.46
CA LEU A 928 13.54 -15.84 11.17
C LEU A 928 13.20 -15.90 9.68
N TYR A 929 14.19 -15.66 8.81
CA TYR A 929 14.00 -15.72 7.36
C TYR A 929 13.61 -17.12 6.86
N THR A 930 14.34 -18.15 7.30
CA THR A 930 14.21 -19.51 6.74
C THR A 930 13.13 -20.35 7.42
N THR A 931 12.81 -20.08 8.68
CA THR A 931 11.90 -20.92 9.50
C THR A 931 10.69 -20.18 10.05
N GLY A 932 10.63 -18.85 9.88
CA GLY A 932 9.56 -18.00 10.40
C GLY A 932 9.51 -17.90 11.92
N ARG A 933 10.61 -18.21 12.63
CA ARG A 933 10.65 -18.15 14.10
C ARG A 933 11.29 -16.86 14.58
N TYR A 934 10.59 -16.15 15.44
CA TYR A 934 11.16 -15.07 16.23
C TYR A 934 11.92 -15.67 17.42
N GLU A 935 13.25 -15.62 17.35
CA GLU A 935 14.13 -16.11 18.41
C GLU A 935 15.12 -15.03 18.85
N PHE A 936 15.45 -15.02 20.13
CA PHE A 936 16.58 -14.29 20.68
C PHE A 936 17.54 -15.28 21.32
N HIS A 937 18.72 -15.43 20.72
CA HIS A 937 19.75 -16.36 21.15
C HIS A 937 19.26 -17.81 21.28
N GLY A 938 18.40 -18.23 20.35
CA GLY A 938 17.79 -19.57 20.30
C GLY A 938 16.63 -19.81 21.26
N GLN A 939 16.11 -18.76 21.91
CA GLN A 939 14.87 -18.82 22.69
C GLN A 939 13.76 -18.10 21.94
N SER A 940 12.59 -18.74 21.81
CA SER A 940 11.44 -18.10 21.19
C SER A 940 11.05 -16.84 21.94
N ILE A 941 10.82 -15.75 21.21
CA ILE A 941 10.27 -14.51 21.73
C ILE A 941 8.88 -14.29 21.15
N GLN A 942 7.99 -13.68 21.93
CA GLN A 942 6.68 -13.23 21.48
C GLN A 942 6.46 -11.82 22.01
N HIS A 943 6.00 -10.92 21.15
CA HIS A 943 5.49 -9.64 21.62
C HIS A 943 4.21 -9.91 22.41
N LYS A 944 4.25 -9.69 23.73
CA LYS A 944 3.04 -9.78 24.55
C LYS A 944 2.19 -8.55 24.24
N LYS A 945 1.06 -8.77 23.57
CA LYS A 945 -0.03 -7.78 23.47
C LYS A 945 -0.56 -7.43 24.84
#